data_AF-A0A433S8D9-F1
#
_entry.id   AF-A0A433S8D9-F1
#
_cell.length_a   1.000
_cell.length_b   1.000
_cell.length_c   1.000
_cell.angle_alpha   90.00
_cell.angle_beta   90.00
_cell.angle_gamma   90.00
#
_symmetry.space_group_name_H-M   'P 1'
#
loop_
_entity.id
_entity.type
_entity.pdbx_description
1 polymer ?
#
loop_
_entity_poly.entity_id
_entity_poly.type
_entity_poly.pdbx_seq_one_letter_code
_entity_poly.pdbx_strand_id
1 'polypeptide(L)'
;MRTLLFLLLLNFAVAAKAQPVSVSTGDHEAFTRLVFTFPTQPDWSLVRTAAGYGLIVKGATPQYDLSAVYRRISTDRLKSIVWDDANALLLFDIACPCYAMPFELRAGILVIDIKDGQPPEGSSFEQTVAGEVLPPLTTPVARPAPREEVSTNEDLSDAIAAATRLGNQVPEVEPLVDPGLEGLRNDLLWQLSKGASKGVVEVAIPTTEPGKRTPAGANLGNIRIGDPQELDPNATDQANVAMTGAGAACWQDADLEVANWGGDSTVISDYASYTTGLVGEFDRPDPARLIRAVHYYLFLGFGAEARLLLNGLDIAAADRALLESMAHIVDLEPVPGTALAEMEGCNTNAALWAVLANSESPPMKSVAIPALLRAFSALPLHLRRHLGPSLAERFLQQDDAATARAIRDAILRAPGEHGASVDLLEAEIERVSGETAKAELILKPIVGTNGPAGLTSTISSILLYTDTGREVPRDLATTAEALLFETMGGPDESAIVEALARAYASQNRYGAAFGLLAEKAIAPAAVWRMLSETGSDTELLAFAVLSNPAEVPILPMDVGRAIAKRLITLGFPENALHWLSAASRNNGVLSEEDRLLIAEAELQQNDARAVIAGLDGLQTEAAERLRAQALAQLGDKGAAAMLKDIGLSSEAALAARHQGAWAEIAAIDENDLWKEAAALATGVKQPEEASDGTAATKGALATTRDLLDETAKARSLLEKLVSE
;
A
#
# COMPACT_ATOMS: atom_id res chain seq x y z
N MET A 1 42.01 -36.57 47.89
CA MET A 1 41.36 -35.92 46.72
C MET A 1 39.83 -35.98 46.77
N ARG A 2 39.18 -37.14 46.99
CA ARG A 2 37.70 -37.23 47.02
C ARG A 2 37.02 -36.37 48.09
N THR A 3 37.59 -36.27 49.29
CA THR A 3 37.07 -35.41 50.39
C THR A 3 37.26 -33.92 50.13
N LEU A 4 38.32 -33.53 49.42
CA LEU A 4 38.56 -32.13 49.04
C LEU A 4 37.58 -31.68 47.94
N LEU A 5 37.26 -32.58 47.00
CA LEU A 5 36.28 -32.34 45.95
C LEU A 5 34.85 -32.19 46.53
N PHE A 6 34.52 -32.98 47.56
CA PHE A 6 33.23 -32.90 48.23
C PHE A 6 33.06 -31.60 49.03
N LEU A 7 34.12 -31.12 49.70
CA LEU A 7 34.14 -29.83 50.37
C LEU A 7 34.12 -28.64 49.38
N LEU A 8 34.70 -28.79 48.19
CA LEU A 8 34.62 -27.77 47.13
C LEU A 8 33.20 -27.68 46.53
N LEU A 9 32.54 -28.83 46.35
CA LEU A 9 31.16 -28.91 45.84
C LEU A 9 30.13 -28.38 46.84
N LEU A 10 30.34 -28.56 48.16
CA LEU A 10 29.46 -27.97 49.17
C LEU A 10 29.57 -26.43 49.27
N ASN A 11 30.72 -25.83 48.92
CA ASN A 11 30.87 -24.37 48.91
C ASN A 11 30.23 -23.69 47.67
N PHE A 12 29.97 -24.43 46.59
CA PHE A 12 29.22 -23.91 45.44
C PHE A 12 27.70 -23.90 45.65
N ALA A 13 27.18 -24.63 46.64
CA ALA A 13 25.75 -24.71 46.93
C ALA A 13 25.20 -23.52 47.74
N VAL A 14 26.03 -22.60 48.21
CA VAL A 14 25.61 -21.47 49.08
C VAL A 14 25.53 -20.13 48.34
N ALA A 15 25.76 -20.11 47.01
CA ALA A 15 25.55 -18.93 46.18
C ALA A 15 24.21 -19.00 45.41
N ALA A 16 23.11 -19.33 46.08
CA ALA A 16 21.77 -19.04 45.57
C ALA A 16 21.51 -17.54 45.69
N LYS A 17 22.15 -16.75 44.81
CA LYS A 17 21.78 -15.34 44.63
C LYS A 17 20.38 -15.33 44.02
N ALA A 18 19.41 -14.76 44.76
CA ALA A 18 18.08 -14.51 44.24
C ALA A 18 18.21 -13.75 42.91
N GLN A 19 17.64 -14.31 41.84
CA GLN A 19 17.64 -13.69 40.53
C GLN A 19 16.94 -12.33 40.64
N PRO A 20 17.55 -11.22 40.17
CA PRO A 20 16.95 -9.91 40.30
C PRO A 20 15.64 -9.85 39.49
N VAL A 21 14.67 -9.11 40.01
CA VAL A 21 13.42 -8.78 39.33
C VAL A 21 13.76 -7.84 38.17
N SER A 22 13.53 -8.28 36.94
CA SER A 22 13.78 -7.45 35.77
C SER A 22 12.67 -6.43 35.61
N VAL A 23 13.03 -5.15 35.43
CA VAL A 23 12.09 -4.06 35.20
C VAL A 23 12.23 -3.58 33.76
N SER A 24 11.15 -3.69 32.97
CA SER A 24 11.09 -3.17 31.61
C SER A 24 9.99 -2.11 31.48
N THR A 25 10.24 -1.09 30.67
CA THR A 25 9.38 0.08 30.56
C THR A 25 9.06 0.43 29.11
N GLY A 26 7.95 1.15 28.89
CA GLY A 26 7.56 1.68 27.59
C GLY A 26 6.60 2.86 27.72
N ASP A 27 6.80 3.88 26.88
CA ASP A 27 5.92 5.03 26.79
C ASP A 27 4.87 4.81 25.71
N HIS A 28 3.64 5.16 26.06
CA HIS A 28 2.49 5.24 25.18
C HIS A 28 1.88 6.63 25.28
N GLU A 29 1.07 7.01 24.29
CA GLU A 29 0.45 8.34 24.24
C GLU A 29 -0.35 8.67 25.50
N ALA A 30 -1.09 7.70 26.07
CA ALA A 30 -1.95 7.90 27.23
C ALA A 30 -1.37 7.41 28.59
N PHE A 31 -0.28 6.64 28.58
CA PHE A 31 0.32 6.11 29.82
C PHE A 31 1.78 5.68 29.66
N THR A 32 2.49 5.57 30.78
CA THR A 32 3.81 4.95 30.86
C THR A 32 3.69 3.61 31.57
N ARG A 33 4.12 2.52 30.93
CA ARG A 33 3.99 1.16 31.46
C ARG A 33 5.29 0.69 32.10
N LEU A 34 5.18 0.14 33.31
CA LEU A 34 6.25 -0.54 34.04
C LEU A 34 5.89 -2.03 34.17
N VAL A 35 6.78 -2.92 33.75
CA VAL A 35 6.59 -4.38 33.81
C VAL A 35 7.67 -4.98 34.70
N PHE A 36 7.24 -5.69 35.75
CA PHE A 36 8.10 -6.38 36.71
C PHE A 36 7.96 -7.89 36.50
N THR A 37 9.07 -8.54 36.16
CA THR A 37 9.12 -10.00 36.00
C THR A 37 9.79 -10.62 37.22
N PHE A 38 9.01 -11.29 38.04
CA PHE A 38 9.45 -12.00 39.23
C PHE A 38 9.75 -13.48 38.93
N PRO A 39 10.76 -14.09 39.57
CA PRO A 39 11.06 -15.52 39.40
C PRO A 39 9.92 -16.45 39.85
N THR A 40 9.13 -16.02 40.83
CA THR A 40 7.95 -16.71 41.37
C THR A 40 6.84 -15.70 41.62
N GLN A 41 5.58 -16.12 41.62
CA GLN A 41 4.45 -15.21 41.88
C GLN A 41 4.58 -14.54 43.26
N PRO A 42 4.72 -13.20 43.34
CA PRO A 42 4.83 -12.50 44.62
C PRO A 42 3.45 -12.18 45.18
N ASP A 43 3.33 -12.07 46.51
CA ASP A 43 2.26 -11.31 47.15
C ASP A 43 2.71 -9.84 47.21
N TRP A 44 2.01 -8.95 46.52
CA TRP A 44 2.40 -7.55 46.36
C TRP A 44 1.26 -6.60 46.75
N SER A 45 1.63 -5.38 47.10
CA SER A 45 0.68 -4.28 47.28
C SER A 45 1.29 -2.97 46.78
N LEU A 46 0.48 -2.17 46.08
CA LEU A 46 0.83 -0.83 45.67
C LEU A 46 0.18 0.17 46.62
N VAL A 47 0.98 1.10 47.15
CA VAL A 47 0.52 2.12 48.10
C VAL A 47 0.85 3.52 47.60
N ARG A 48 0.05 4.49 48.03
CA ARG A 48 0.23 5.90 47.73
C ARG A 48 1.29 6.53 48.63
N THR A 49 2.15 7.36 48.05
CA THR A 49 3.13 8.20 48.78
C THR A 49 2.91 9.67 48.44
N ALA A 50 3.56 10.58 49.19
CA ALA A 50 3.44 12.01 48.95
C ALA A 50 3.93 12.43 47.54
N ALA A 51 4.96 11.75 47.01
CA ALA A 51 5.57 12.04 45.71
C ALA A 51 5.04 11.14 44.57
N GLY A 52 4.30 10.07 44.88
CA GLY A 52 3.92 9.07 43.89
C GLY A 52 3.44 7.76 44.51
N TYR A 53 4.09 6.65 44.19
CA TYR A 53 3.65 5.32 44.62
C TYR A 53 4.80 4.52 45.22
N GLY A 54 4.47 3.46 45.94
CA GLY A 54 5.42 2.51 46.50
C GLY A 54 4.96 1.08 46.28
N LEU A 55 5.80 0.24 45.69
CA LEU A 55 5.54 -1.19 45.54
C LEU A 55 6.16 -1.96 46.71
N ILE A 56 5.32 -2.70 47.43
CA ILE A 56 5.70 -3.62 48.51
C ILE A 56 5.54 -5.05 48.02
N VAL A 57 6.53 -5.89 48.30
CA VAL A 57 6.43 -7.35 48.12
C VAL A 57 6.47 -8.00 49.50
N LYS A 58 5.41 -8.70 49.89
CA LYS A 58 5.31 -9.30 51.22
C LYS A 58 6.25 -10.48 51.35
N GLY A 59 6.97 -10.53 52.49
CA GLY A 59 7.82 -11.66 52.85
C GLY A 59 9.13 -11.78 52.06
N ALA A 60 9.47 -10.82 51.21
CA ALA A 60 10.72 -10.80 50.45
C ALA A 60 11.25 -9.37 50.23
N THR A 61 12.57 -9.23 50.19
CA THR A 61 13.25 -8.00 49.73
C THR A 61 13.89 -8.28 48.37
N PRO A 62 13.13 -8.20 47.27
CA PRO A 62 13.64 -8.49 45.94
C PRO A 62 14.72 -7.47 45.54
N GLN A 63 15.74 -7.93 44.82
CA GLN A 63 16.68 -7.04 44.13
C GLN A 63 16.09 -6.68 42.77
N TYR A 64 15.93 -5.38 42.47
CA TYR A 64 15.42 -4.92 41.18
C TYR A 64 16.56 -4.51 40.26
N ASP A 65 16.51 -4.94 38.99
CA ASP A 65 17.36 -4.37 37.94
C ASP A 65 16.70 -3.11 37.37
N LEU A 66 17.13 -1.94 37.84
CA LEU A 66 16.63 -0.62 37.41
C LEU A 66 17.48 0.01 36.30
N SER A 67 18.53 -0.67 35.83
CA SER A 67 19.55 -0.09 34.94
C SER A 67 19.00 0.34 33.57
N ALA A 68 17.88 -0.24 33.14
CA ALA A 68 17.28 0.00 31.83
C ALA A 68 15.95 0.77 31.87
N VAL A 69 15.48 1.21 33.05
CA VAL A 69 14.16 1.84 33.21
C VAL A 69 13.99 3.04 32.30
N TYR A 70 14.97 3.94 32.24
CA TYR A 70 14.87 5.17 31.43
C TYR A 70 15.37 5.01 29.99
N ARG A 71 15.55 3.77 29.51
CA ARG A 71 16.02 3.54 28.14
C ARG A 71 14.94 3.81 27.09
N ARG A 72 13.67 3.63 27.45
CA ARG A 72 12.52 3.66 26.54
C ARG A 72 11.39 4.60 26.96
N ILE A 73 11.59 5.36 28.04
CA ILE A 73 10.60 6.31 28.57
C ILE A 73 11.24 7.66 28.87
N SER A 74 10.47 8.75 28.79
CA SER A 74 10.86 10.06 29.28
C SER A 74 10.63 10.20 30.80
N THR A 75 11.02 11.33 31.37
CA THR A 75 10.76 11.65 32.80
C THR A 75 9.46 12.46 32.99
N ASP A 76 8.62 12.56 31.97
CA ASP A 76 7.42 13.42 32.00
C ASP A 76 6.34 12.86 32.93
N ARG A 77 6.19 11.51 32.96
CA ARG A 77 5.30 10.83 33.91
C ARG A 77 6.03 10.25 35.11
N LEU A 78 7.02 9.39 34.88
CA LEU A 78 7.85 8.79 35.94
C LEU A 78 9.13 9.60 36.13
N LYS A 79 9.18 10.42 37.18
CA LYS A 79 10.34 11.26 37.51
C LYS A 79 11.53 10.45 37.99
N SER A 80 11.29 9.53 38.91
CA SER A 80 12.34 8.73 39.55
C SER A 80 11.77 7.36 39.95
N ILE A 81 12.60 6.32 39.93
CA ILE A 81 12.32 5.03 40.55
C ILE A 81 13.52 4.60 41.38
N VAL A 82 13.31 4.39 42.68
CA VAL A 82 14.39 4.16 43.63
C VAL A 82 13.98 3.12 44.65
N TRP A 83 14.89 2.20 44.97
CA TRP A 83 14.71 1.28 46.08
C TRP A 83 15.05 1.97 47.40
N ASP A 84 14.12 1.92 48.36
CA ASP A 84 14.31 2.41 49.72
C ASP A 84 14.57 1.23 50.68
N ASP A 85 15.85 1.06 51.04
CA ASP A 85 16.31 0.02 51.96
C ASP A 85 15.69 0.14 53.37
N ALA A 86 15.33 1.35 53.81
CA ALA A 86 14.83 1.58 55.17
C ALA A 86 13.39 1.08 55.34
N ASN A 87 12.58 1.21 54.30
CA ASN A 87 11.16 0.85 54.30
C ASN A 87 10.83 -0.40 53.45
N ALA A 88 11.84 -1.01 52.83
CA ALA A 88 11.70 -2.14 51.90
C ALA A 88 10.67 -1.88 50.79
N LEU A 89 10.75 -0.68 50.21
CA LEU A 89 9.76 -0.13 49.28
C LEU A 89 10.44 0.29 47.97
N LEU A 90 9.88 -0.12 46.83
CA LEU A 90 10.28 0.46 45.55
C LEU A 90 9.45 1.71 45.28
N LEU A 91 10.06 2.88 45.40
CA LEU A 91 9.42 4.19 45.26
C LEU A 91 9.38 4.63 43.80
N PHE A 92 8.24 5.17 43.40
CA PHE A 92 8.00 5.83 42.12
C PHE A 92 7.64 7.29 42.38
N ASP A 93 8.47 8.22 41.94
CA ASP A 93 8.12 9.65 41.96
C ASP A 93 7.42 10.01 40.66
N ILE A 94 6.26 10.65 40.75
CA ILE A 94 5.43 10.99 39.58
C ILE A 94 5.51 12.50 39.31
N ALA A 95 5.78 12.87 38.05
CA ALA A 95 6.00 14.24 37.60
C ALA A 95 4.77 14.94 37.01
N CYS A 96 3.60 14.29 37.04
CA CYS A 96 2.39 14.76 36.37
C CYS A 96 1.13 14.54 37.24
N PRO A 97 -0.01 15.19 36.94
CA PRO A 97 -1.30 14.88 37.53
C PRO A 97 -1.82 13.56 36.96
N CYS A 98 -1.21 12.46 37.40
CA CYS A 98 -1.38 11.11 36.89
C CYS A 98 -1.65 10.14 38.04
N TYR A 99 -2.14 8.95 37.72
CA TYR A 99 -2.36 7.86 38.69
C TYR A 99 -1.75 6.54 38.23
N ALA A 100 -1.46 5.64 39.18
CA ALA A 100 -0.90 4.33 38.89
C ALA A 100 -1.99 3.24 38.95
N MET A 101 -2.06 2.40 37.92
CA MET A 101 -3.04 1.32 37.81
C MET A 101 -2.31 -0.03 37.65
N PRO A 102 -2.24 -0.85 38.71
CA PRO A 102 -1.56 -2.14 38.65
C PRO A 102 -2.50 -3.27 38.22
N PHE A 103 -1.97 -4.26 37.51
CA PHE A 103 -2.65 -5.53 37.22
C PHE A 103 -1.63 -6.65 36.98
N GLU A 104 -2.02 -7.89 37.24
CA GLU A 104 -1.21 -9.07 36.93
C GLU A 104 -1.51 -9.54 35.50
N LEU A 105 -0.50 -9.57 34.63
CA LEU A 105 -0.67 -10.07 33.27
C LEU A 105 -0.72 -11.61 33.24
N ARG A 106 0.12 -12.24 34.07
CA ARG A 106 0.17 -13.68 34.36
C ARG A 106 0.97 -13.90 35.65
N ALA A 107 0.93 -15.11 36.20
CA ALA A 107 1.69 -15.45 37.41
C ALA A 107 3.17 -15.07 37.27
N GLY A 108 3.66 -14.21 38.18
CA GLY A 108 5.04 -13.70 38.18
C GLY A 108 5.29 -12.46 37.30
N ILE A 109 4.29 -11.92 36.59
CA ILE A 109 4.42 -10.66 35.84
C ILE A 109 3.41 -9.63 36.34
N LEU A 110 3.92 -8.61 37.02
CA LEU A 110 3.14 -7.45 37.49
C LEU A 110 3.34 -6.29 36.53
N VAL A 111 2.25 -5.67 36.09
CA VAL A 111 2.26 -4.48 35.24
C VAL A 111 1.67 -3.32 36.02
N ILE A 112 2.30 -2.14 35.94
CA ILE A 112 1.83 -0.89 36.53
C ILE A 112 1.81 0.18 35.43
N ASP A 113 0.62 0.67 35.10
CA ASP A 113 0.44 1.75 34.13
C ASP A 113 0.28 3.09 34.86
N ILE A 114 1.13 4.06 34.55
CA ILE A 114 1.00 5.45 35.02
C ILE A 114 0.18 6.22 33.98
N LYS A 115 -1.08 6.51 34.28
CA LYS A 115 -2.07 7.10 33.37
C LYS A 115 -2.32 8.56 33.71
N ASP A 116 -2.56 9.38 32.69
CA ASP A 116 -2.91 10.79 32.88
C ASP A 116 -4.30 10.95 33.51
N GLY A 117 -4.47 11.98 34.34
CA GLY A 117 -5.76 12.37 34.89
C GLY A 117 -6.00 11.89 36.32
N GLN A 118 -7.28 11.87 36.72
CA GLN A 118 -7.69 11.48 38.06
C GLN A 118 -7.88 9.97 38.18
N PRO A 119 -7.52 9.36 39.32
CA PRO A 119 -7.76 7.94 39.55
C PRO A 119 -9.27 7.62 39.60
N PRO A 120 -9.69 6.42 39.19
CA PRO A 120 -11.06 5.96 39.37
C PRO A 120 -11.49 6.03 40.85
N GLU A 121 -12.74 6.43 41.09
CA GLU A 121 -13.30 6.53 42.44
C GLU A 121 -13.23 5.17 43.16
N GLY A 122 -12.73 5.17 44.41
CA GLY A 122 -12.58 3.94 45.21
C GLY A 122 -11.33 3.09 44.92
N SER A 123 -10.37 3.59 44.12
CA SER A 123 -9.10 2.89 43.87
C SER A 123 -8.32 2.64 45.17
N SER A 124 -8.13 1.37 45.54
CA SER A 124 -7.43 0.97 46.76
C SER A 124 -5.94 1.37 46.78
N PHE A 125 -5.36 1.62 45.60
CA PHE A 125 -3.96 2.00 45.42
C PHE A 125 -3.69 3.50 45.68
N GLU A 126 -4.74 4.30 45.85
CA GLU A 126 -4.66 5.72 46.25
C GLU A 126 -4.54 5.90 47.77
N GLN A 127 -4.44 4.80 48.52
CA GLN A 127 -4.29 4.80 49.97
C GLN A 127 -2.83 4.60 50.36
N THR A 128 -2.41 5.28 51.43
CA THR A 128 -1.10 5.03 52.05
C THR A 128 -1.06 3.65 52.73
N VAL A 129 0.11 3.23 53.20
CA VAL A 129 0.26 2.01 54.02
C VAL A 129 -0.66 2.02 55.26
N ALA A 130 -1.00 3.21 55.78
CA ALA A 130 -1.89 3.38 56.92
C ALA A 130 -3.39 3.45 56.55
N GLY A 131 -3.74 3.33 55.25
CA GLY A 131 -5.11 3.41 54.75
C GLY A 131 -5.66 4.83 54.58
N GLU A 132 -4.79 5.85 54.65
CA GLU A 132 -5.18 7.25 54.47
C GLU A 132 -5.21 7.61 52.97
N VAL A 133 -6.24 8.33 52.53
CA VAL A 133 -6.35 8.84 51.16
C VAL A 133 -5.61 10.18 51.07
N LEU A 134 -4.58 10.25 50.23
CA LEU A 134 -3.83 11.48 49.99
C LEU A 134 -4.48 12.32 48.88
N PRO A 135 -4.26 13.65 48.87
CA PRO A 135 -4.69 14.48 47.75
C PRO A 135 -4.04 14.05 46.41
N PRO A 136 -4.69 14.34 45.27
CA PRO A 136 -4.14 14.06 43.95
C PRO A 136 -2.74 14.64 43.75
N LEU A 137 -1.91 14.00 42.91
CA LEU A 137 -0.61 14.52 42.54
C LEU A 137 -0.74 15.85 41.80
N THR A 138 -0.14 16.90 42.35
CA THR A 138 -0.01 18.21 41.71
C THR A 138 1.47 18.52 41.53
N THR A 139 1.88 18.97 40.35
CA THR A 139 3.26 19.42 40.11
C THR A 139 3.58 20.68 40.90
N PRO A 140 4.72 20.74 41.64
CA PRO A 140 5.18 22.00 42.20
C PRO A 140 5.79 22.85 41.08
N VAL A 141 4.99 23.73 40.47
CA VAL A 141 5.50 24.74 39.53
C VAL A 141 6.16 25.86 40.33
N ALA A 142 7.49 25.93 40.28
CA ALA A 142 8.23 27.14 40.68
C ALA A 142 7.85 28.27 39.71
N ARG A 143 7.18 29.30 40.23
CA ARG A 143 6.54 30.39 39.48
C ARG A 143 7.58 31.46 39.08
N PRO A 144 7.84 31.72 37.78
CA PRO A 144 8.44 32.98 37.35
C PRO A 144 7.36 34.08 37.38
N ALA A 145 7.78 35.32 37.63
CA ALA A 145 6.90 36.46 37.84
C ALA A 145 5.98 36.75 36.63
N PRO A 146 4.75 37.29 36.85
CA PRO A 146 3.76 37.45 35.80
C PRO A 146 4.16 38.54 34.80
N ARG A 147 4.12 38.21 33.51
CA ARG A 147 3.94 39.18 32.44
C ARG A 147 2.44 39.28 32.18
N GLU A 148 1.91 40.49 32.24
CA GLU A 148 0.49 40.82 32.13
C GLU A 148 -0.13 40.23 30.86
N GLU A 149 -1.16 39.40 31.05
CA GLU A 149 -2.20 39.17 30.05
C GLU A 149 -3.57 39.35 30.69
N VAL A 150 -4.43 39.95 29.89
CA VAL A 150 -5.73 40.53 30.24
C VAL A 150 -6.78 39.42 30.40
N SER A 151 -7.47 39.51 31.53
CA SER A 151 -8.81 39.01 31.91
C SER A 151 -9.52 37.97 31.01
N THR A 152 -9.85 36.85 31.63
CA THR A 152 -10.74 35.77 31.20
C THR A 152 -12.22 36.07 31.47
N ASN A 153 -13.09 35.77 30.49
CA ASN A 153 -14.38 35.06 30.58
C ASN A 153 -15.35 35.24 31.79
N GLU A 154 -15.40 36.39 32.44
CA GLU A 154 -16.51 36.76 33.36
C GLU A 154 -17.47 37.81 32.77
N ASP A 155 -17.19 38.38 31.59
CA ASP A 155 -18.05 39.41 30.97
C ASP A 155 -19.15 38.87 30.04
N LEU A 156 -19.16 37.57 29.74
CA LEU A 156 -20.12 37.01 28.76
C LEU A 156 -21.50 36.73 29.38
N SER A 157 -21.57 36.39 30.68
CA SER A 157 -22.86 36.16 31.36
C SER A 157 -23.61 37.47 31.63
N ASP A 158 -22.88 38.54 31.95
CA ASP A 158 -23.48 39.86 32.24
C ASP A 158 -23.87 40.61 30.95
N ALA A 159 -23.15 40.38 29.85
CA ALA A 159 -23.50 40.92 28.53
C ALA A 159 -24.80 40.31 27.96
N ILE A 160 -25.05 39.02 28.21
CA ILE A 160 -26.27 38.33 27.76
C ILE A 160 -27.49 38.80 28.56
N ALA A 161 -27.34 39.08 29.85
CA ALA A 161 -28.40 39.60 30.71
C ALA A 161 -28.76 41.07 30.42
N ALA A 162 -27.81 41.86 29.94
CA ALA A 162 -28.04 43.25 29.51
C ALA A 162 -28.73 43.36 28.14
N ALA A 163 -28.48 42.42 27.22
CA ALA A 163 -29.05 42.40 25.88
C ALA A 163 -30.57 42.11 25.84
N THR A 164 -31.13 41.50 26.88
CA THR A 164 -32.57 41.17 26.93
C THR A 164 -33.46 42.33 27.39
N ARG A 165 -32.91 43.50 27.78
CA ARG A 165 -33.67 44.60 28.41
C ARG A 165 -33.85 45.87 27.59
N LEU A 166 -33.35 45.96 26.35
CA LEU A 166 -33.55 47.13 25.51
C LEU A 166 -34.41 46.78 24.30
N GLY A 167 -35.70 47.11 24.42
CA GLY A 167 -36.66 47.06 23.33
C GLY A 167 -36.43 48.15 22.29
N ASN A 168 -36.87 47.83 21.06
CA ASN A 168 -37.32 48.71 19.99
C ASN A 168 -36.67 50.09 19.87
N GLN A 169 -35.51 50.19 19.22
CA GLN A 169 -35.19 51.26 18.25
C GLN A 169 -34.17 50.74 17.23
N VAL A 170 -34.60 50.58 15.97
CA VAL A 170 -33.70 50.31 14.82
C VAL A 170 -33.35 51.67 14.21
N PRO A 171 -32.06 52.08 14.12
CA PRO A 171 -31.66 53.17 13.26
C PRO A 171 -31.61 52.67 11.82
N GLU A 172 -32.28 53.40 10.93
CA GLU A 172 -32.22 53.24 9.48
C GLU A 172 -30.79 53.53 8.98
N VAL A 173 -30.12 52.53 8.43
CA VAL A 173 -28.79 52.65 7.81
C VAL A 173 -28.96 52.42 6.31
N GLU A 174 -28.59 53.42 5.51
CA GLU A 174 -28.56 53.34 4.04
C GLU A 174 -27.64 52.20 3.57
N PRO A 175 -28.02 51.45 2.51
CA PRO A 175 -27.26 50.29 2.09
C PRO A 175 -26.02 50.70 1.29
N LEU A 176 -24.84 50.41 1.86
CA LEU A 176 -23.61 50.28 1.08
C LEU A 176 -23.68 48.98 0.28
N VAL A 177 -23.78 49.10 -1.05
CA VAL A 177 -23.73 47.97 -1.97
C VAL A 177 -22.27 47.53 -2.11
N ASP A 178 -21.91 46.46 -1.40
CA ASP A 178 -20.62 45.78 -1.56
C ASP A 178 -20.75 44.62 -2.57
N PRO A 179 -20.06 44.67 -3.73
CA PRO A 179 -20.14 43.64 -4.77
C PRO A 179 -19.63 42.25 -4.32
N GLY A 180 -18.91 42.13 -3.19
CA GLY A 180 -18.52 40.84 -2.61
C GLY A 180 -19.68 40.07 -1.95
N LEU A 181 -20.76 40.75 -1.58
CA LEU A 181 -21.91 40.19 -0.86
C LEU A 181 -23.01 39.64 -1.80
N GLU A 182 -22.98 39.95 -3.10
CA GLU A 182 -23.96 39.40 -4.05
C GLU A 182 -23.81 37.89 -4.25
N GLY A 183 -22.57 37.39 -4.26
CA GLY A 183 -22.29 35.95 -4.37
C GLY A 183 -22.89 35.19 -3.19
N LEU A 184 -22.60 35.64 -1.97
CA LEU A 184 -23.14 35.05 -0.75
C LEU A 184 -24.66 35.17 -0.68
N ARG A 185 -25.24 36.29 -1.13
CA ARG A 185 -26.69 36.49 -1.18
C ARG A 185 -27.35 35.53 -2.16
N ASN A 186 -26.77 35.34 -3.34
CA ASN A 186 -27.30 34.43 -4.35
C ASN A 186 -27.20 32.98 -3.91
N ASP A 187 -26.10 32.60 -3.27
CA ASP A 187 -25.93 31.26 -2.70
C ASP A 187 -26.93 31.00 -1.55
N LEU A 188 -27.12 31.96 -0.65
CA LEU A 188 -28.13 31.87 0.40
C LEU A 188 -29.55 31.79 -0.17
N LEU A 189 -29.90 32.64 -1.14
CA LEU A 189 -31.20 32.60 -1.80
C LEU A 189 -31.42 31.27 -2.52
N TRP A 190 -30.38 30.72 -3.14
CA TRP A 190 -30.45 29.43 -3.81
C TRP A 190 -30.66 28.29 -2.81
N GLN A 191 -29.93 28.27 -1.70
CA GLN A 191 -30.07 27.25 -0.66
C GLN A 191 -31.41 27.35 0.08
N LEU A 192 -31.90 28.56 0.37
CA LEU A 192 -33.22 28.79 0.96
C LEU A 192 -34.34 28.39 0.02
N SER A 193 -34.23 28.71 -1.28
CA SER A 193 -35.20 28.28 -2.30
C SER A 193 -35.23 26.76 -2.43
N LYS A 194 -34.05 26.11 -2.42
CA LYS A 194 -33.92 24.65 -2.45
C LYS A 194 -34.48 23.98 -1.18
N GLY A 195 -34.32 24.61 -0.02
CA GLY A 195 -34.91 24.18 1.25
C GLY A 195 -36.43 24.31 1.25
N ALA A 196 -36.96 25.41 0.71
CA ALA A 196 -38.40 25.64 0.58
C ALA A 196 -39.07 24.67 -0.41
N SER A 197 -38.45 24.41 -1.56
CA SER A 197 -38.95 23.41 -2.52
C SER A 197 -38.91 21.97 -2.00
N LYS A 198 -38.12 21.70 -0.95
CA LYS A 198 -38.04 20.39 -0.28
C LYS A 198 -38.86 20.31 1.00
N GLY A 199 -39.63 21.35 1.34
CA GLY A 199 -40.45 21.40 2.56
C GLY A 199 -39.66 21.47 3.87
N VAL A 200 -38.35 21.70 3.81
CA VAL A 200 -37.46 21.77 4.99
C VAL A 200 -37.53 23.16 5.64
N VAL A 201 -37.95 24.19 4.89
CA VAL A 201 -38.06 25.57 5.35
C VAL A 201 -39.40 26.16 4.87
N GLU A 202 -40.17 26.77 5.77
CA GLU A 202 -41.41 27.50 5.44
C GLU A 202 -41.11 29.00 5.31
N VAL A 203 -41.29 29.57 4.12
CA VAL A 203 -41.06 31.00 3.87
C VAL A 203 -42.35 31.77 4.19
N ALA A 204 -42.38 32.43 5.34
CA ALA A 204 -43.47 33.32 5.72
C ALA A 204 -43.39 34.61 4.88
N ILE A 205 -44.06 34.64 3.73
CA ILE A 205 -44.30 35.88 2.99
C ILE A 205 -45.40 36.63 3.75
N PRO A 206 -45.17 37.86 4.26
CA PRO A 206 -46.26 38.66 4.83
C PRO A 206 -47.23 39.02 3.70
N THR A 207 -48.33 38.28 3.63
CA THR A 207 -49.47 38.59 2.78
C THR A 207 -50.15 39.82 3.37
N THR A 208 -49.90 40.99 2.79
CA THR A 208 -50.90 42.06 2.83
C THR A 208 -52.16 41.50 2.19
N GLU A 209 -53.24 41.45 2.99
CA GLU A 209 -54.53 40.89 2.58
C GLU A 209 -54.96 41.39 1.20
N PRO A 210 -55.29 40.49 0.25
CA PRO A 210 -56.02 40.87 -0.93
C PRO A 210 -57.43 41.29 -0.51
N GLY A 211 -57.70 42.59 -0.57
CA GLY A 211 -59.05 43.12 -0.37
C GLY A 211 -60.05 42.39 -1.27
N LYS A 212 -61.16 41.96 -0.67
CA LYS A 212 -62.33 41.40 -1.35
C LYS A 212 -62.71 42.28 -2.54
N ARG A 213 -62.40 41.83 -3.76
CA ARG A 213 -63.04 42.31 -4.98
C ARG A 213 -64.09 41.29 -5.39
N THR A 214 -65.34 41.69 -5.22
CA THR A 214 -66.51 41.02 -5.77
C THR A 214 -66.34 40.84 -7.28
N PRO A 215 -66.62 39.65 -7.84
CA PRO A 215 -66.55 39.47 -9.28
C PRO A 215 -67.75 40.15 -9.94
N ALA A 216 -67.49 41.21 -10.70
CA ALA A 216 -68.43 41.72 -11.68
C ALA A 216 -68.45 40.75 -12.86
N GLY A 217 -69.63 40.21 -13.16
CA GLY A 217 -69.84 39.32 -14.29
C GLY A 217 -69.55 40.01 -15.62
N ALA A 218 -68.86 39.29 -16.50
CA ALA A 218 -68.97 39.46 -17.94
C ALA A 218 -68.82 38.09 -18.60
N ASN A 219 -69.92 37.66 -19.22
CA ASN A 219 -69.99 36.55 -20.15
C ASN A 219 -69.02 36.76 -21.31
N LEU A 220 -68.08 35.84 -21.51
CA LEU A 220 -67.58 35.49 -22.82
C LEU A 220 -67.68 33.96 -22.96
N GLY A 221 -68.65 33.55 -23.77
CA GLY A 221 -68.91 32.15 -24.05
C GLY A 221 -67.80 31.50 -24.85
N ASN A 222 -67.74 30.17 -24.70
CA ASN A 222 -67.30 29.21 -25.69
C ASN A 222 -65.77 28.93 -25.78
N ILE A 223 -65.12 28.62 -24.67
CA ILE A 223 -63.95 27.73 -24.69
C ILE A 223 -64.10 26.68 -23.58
N ARG A 224 -64.30 25.41 -23.95
CA ARG A 224 -64.12 24.26 -23.06
C ARG A 224 -62.68 23.77 -23.25
N ILE A 225 -61.80 24.10 -22.30
CA ILE A 225 -60.54 23.36 -22.11
C ILE A 225 -60.87 22.28 -21.08
N GLY A 226 -60.66 21.02 -21.45
CA GLY A 226 -60.88 19.88 -20.57
C GLY A 226 -60.01 19.97 -19.32
N ASP A 227 -60.54 19.44 -18.21
CA ASP A 227 -59.85 19.25 -16.95
C ASP A 227 -58.41 18.74 -17.17
N PRO A 228 -57.37 19.50 -16.83
CA PRO A 228 -56.12 18.87 -16.46
C PRO A 228 -56.39 18.17 -15.12
N GLN A 229 -56.15 16.86 -15.10
CA GLN A 229 -56.09 16.06 -13.88
C GLN A 229 -55.47 16.90 -12.76
N GLU A 230 -56.24 17.13 -11.70
CA GLU A 230 -55.72 17.62 -10.42
C GLU A 230 -54.65 16.64 -9.97
N LEU A 231 -53.39 16.97 -10.27
CA LEU A 231 -52.24 16.38 -9.61
C LEU A 231 -52.30 16.83 -8.17
N ASP A 232 -52.84 15.96 -7.32
CA ASP A 232 -52.66 16.03 -5.89
C ASP A 232 -51.14 16.11 -5.61
N PRO A 233 -50.62 17.21 -5.04
CA PRO A 233 -49.20 17.35 -4.73
C PRO A 233 -48.70 16.32 -3.72
N ASN A 234 -49.61 15.61 -3.03
CA ASN A 234 -49.29 14.50 -2.14
C ASN A 234 -49.45 13.11 -2.81
N ALA A 235 -49.84 13.02 -4.08
CA ALA A 235 -49.88 11.74 -4.80
C ALA A 235 -48.50 11.23 -5.26
N THR A 236 -47.41 11.94 -4.91
CA THR A 236 -46.03 11.43 -5.06
C THR A 236 -45.53 10.62 -3.86
N ASP A 237 -46.37 10.39 -2.85
CA ASP A 237 -46.12 9.38 -1.80
C ASP A 237 -46.54 7.96 -2.23
N GLN A 238 -46.69 7.72 -3.54
CA GLN A 238 -46.38 6.38 -4.05
C GLN A 238 -44.88 6.22 -3.92
N ALA A 239 -44.45 5.54 -2.85
CA ALA A 239 -43.09 5.07 -2.62
C ALA A 239 -42.34 4.96 -3.95
N ASN A 240 -41.37 5.85 -4.17
CA ASN A 240 -40.44 5.71 -5.28
C ASN A 240 -39.80 4.33 -5.12
N VAL A 241 -40.38 3.32 -5.76
CA VAL A 241 -39.77 1.99 -5.83
C VAL A 241 -38.53 2.24 -6.67
N ALA A 242 -37.41 2.47 -6.00
CA ALA A 242 -36.12 2.53 -6.66
C ALA A 242 -36.01 1.22 -7.44
N MET A 243 -35.73 1.30 -8.74
CA MET A 243 -35.60 0.12 -9.60
C MET A 243 -34.13 -0.06 -9.94
N THR A 244 -33.68 -1.30 -10.06
CA THR A 244 -32.35 -1.62 -10.59
C THR A 244 -32.25 -1.24 -12.06
N GLY A 245 -31.03 -1.22 -12.61
CA GLY A 245 -30.81 -1.01 -14.05
C GLY A 245 -31.51 -2.05 -14.94
N ALA A 246 -31.82 -3.23 -14.39
CA ALA A 246 -32.58 -4.29 -15.06
C ALA A 246 -34.09 -4.25 -14.81
N GLY A 247 -34.59 -3.26 -14.05
CA GLY A 247 -36.02 -3.09 -13.78
C GLY A 247 -36.59 -4.01 -12.70
N ALA A 248 -35.77 -4.48 -11.76
CA ALA A 248 -36.24 -5.11 -10.51
C ALA A 248 -36.44 -4.06 -9.42
N ALA A 249 -37.36 -4.29 -8.48
CA ALA A 249 -37.53 -3.40 -7.32
C ALA A 249 -36.32 -3.52 -6.37
N CYS A 250 -35.76 -2.39 -5.96
CA CYS A 250 -34.73 -2.30 -4.94
C CYS A 250 -35.31 -2.59 -3.56
N TRP A 251 -34.52 -3.24 -2.71
CA TRP A 251 -34.81 -3.35 -1.28
C TRP A 251 -34.93 -1.97 -0.64
N GLN A 252 -35.87 -1.86 0.29
CA GLN A 252 -36.14 -0.62 1.00
C GLN A 252 -35.13 -0.43 2.15
N ASP A 253 -34.92 0.82 2.57
CA ASP A 253 -33.94 1.13 3.61
C ASP A 253 -34.24 0.40 4.93
N ALA A 254 -35.52 0.25 5.27
CA ALA A 254 -35.99 -0.40 6.49
C ALA A 254 -35.60 -1.89 6.60
N ASP A 255 -35.45 -2.59 5.47
CA ASP A 255 -35.07 -4.00 5.43
C ASP A 255 -33.56 -4.20 5.69
N LEU A 256 -32.78 -3.12 5.60
CA LEU A 256 -31.31 -3.13 5.59
C LEU A 256 -30.68 -2.21 6.64
N GLU A 257 -31.49 -1.65 7.55
CA GLU A 257 -31.06 -0.67 8.56
C GLU A 257 -30.49 -1.36 9.81
N VAL A 258 -29.32 -1.97 9.66
CA VAL A 258 -28.65 -2.76 10.72
C VAL A 258 -28.38 -1.95 11.99
N ALA A 259 -28.23 -0.64 11.88
CA ALA A 259 -28.03 0.24 13.04
C ALA A 259 -29.13 0.13 14.09
N ASN A 260 -30.37 -0.14 13.66
CA ASN A 260 -31.55 -0.21 14.53
C ASN A 260 -31.84 -1.63 15.04
N TRP A 261 -30.97 -2.59 14.76
CA TRP A 261 -31.15 -3.99 15.17
C TRP A 261 -30.49 -4.32 16.52
N GLY A 262 -29.62 -3.44 17.01
CA GLY A 262 -29.02 -3.50 18.34
C GLY A 262 -29.88 -2.79 19.41
N GLY A 263 -29.52 -3.00 20.68
CA GLY A 263 -30.05 -2.22 21.80
C GLY A 263 -29.09 -1.11 22.22
N ASP A 264 -29.59 -0.17 23.02
CA ASP A 264 -28.81 0.94 23.60
C ASP A 264 -28.03 0.53 24.87
N SER A 265 -28.10 -0.76 25.27
CA SER A 265 -27.56 -1.25 26.54
C SER A 265 -26.22 -1.98 26.35
N THR A 266 -25.74 -2.66 27.39
CA THR A 266 -24.51 -3.46 27.24
C THR A 266 -24.79 -4.69 26.38
N VAL A 267 -23.78 -5.15 25.62
CA VAL A 267 -23.90 -6.36 24.78
C VAL A 267 -24.42 -7.56 25.59
N ILE A 268 -23.99 -7.72 26.85
CA ILE A 268 -24.41 -8.84 27.70
C ILE A 268 -25.92 -8.76 28.05
N SER A 269 -26.41 -7.56 28.40
CA SER A 269 -27.83 -7.37 28.75
C SER A 269 -28.74 -7.48 27.53
N ASP A 270 -28.31 -6.95 26.39
CA ASP A 270 -29.03 -7.09 25.13
C ASP A 270 -29.05 -8.55 24.69
N TYR A 271 -27.92 -9.26 24.74
CA TYR A 271 -27.84 -10.67 24.34
C TYR A 271 -28.91 -11.53 25.01
N ALA A 272 -29.06 -11.42 26.34
CA ALA A 272 -30.11 -12.14 27.05
C ALA A 272 -31.53 -11.75 26.57
N SER A 273 -31.76 -10.47 26.29
CA SER A 273 -33.07 -9.97 25.83
C SER A 273 -33.44 -10.46 24.42
N TYR A 274 -32.46 -10.55 23.52
CA TYR A 274 -32.66 -11.00 22.13
C TYR A 274 -32.64 -12.52 21.95
N THR A 275 -32.04 -13.27 22.89
CA THR A 275 -31.89 -14.74 22.77
C THR A 275 -32.78 -15.56 23.71
N THR A 276 -33.57 -14.91 24.58
CA THR A 276 -34.49 -15.63 25.48
C THR A 276 -35.85 -15.90 24.85
N GLY A 277 -36.38 -17.10 25.12
CA GLY A 277 -37.72 -17.50 24.69
C GLY A 277 -37.89 -17.61 23.17
N LEU A 278 -36.84 -17.98 22.43
CA LEU A 278 -36.88 -18.25 20.98
C LEU A 278 -37.83 -19.40 20.62
N VAL A 279 -38.12 -20.25 21.60
CA VAL A 279 -39.02 -21.39 21.50
C VAL A 279 -40.15 -21.19 22.51
N GLY A 280 -41.39 -21.41 22.07
CA GLY A 280 -42.58 -21.33 22.91
C GLY A 280 -42.82 -22.58 23.77
N GLU A 281 -43.96 -22.61 24.46
CA GLU A 281 -44.33 -23.65 25.44
C GLU A 281 -44.53 -25.07 24.88
N PHE A 282 -44.51 -25.25 23.56
CA PHE A 282 -44.69 -26.55 22.87
C PHE A 282 -43.53 -26.90 21.94
N ASP A 283 -42.31 -26.46 22.24
CA ASP A 283 -41.12 -26.65 21.41
C ASP A 283 -41.27 -26.11 19.98
N ARG A 284 -42.17 -25.14 19.78
CA ARG A 284 -42.39 -24.46 18.50
C ARG A 284 -41.58 -23.17 18.47
N PRO A 285 -40.75 -22.95 17.43
CA PRO A 285 -40.07 -21.68 17.25
C PRO A 285 -41.06 -20.52 17.16
N ASP A 286 -40.75 -19.39 17.81
CA ASP A 286 -41.48 -18.13 17.65
C ASP A 286 -40.82 -17.32 16.52
N PRO A 287 -41.45 -17.20 15.32
CA PRO A 287 -40.83 -16.57 14.17
C PRO A 287 -40.43 -15.11 14.42
N ALA A 288 -41.24 -14.36 15.16
CA ALA A 288 -40.98 -12.94 15.42
C ALA A 288 -39.78 -12.76 16.37
N ARG A 289 -39.59 -13.67 17.32
CA ARG A 289 -38.42 -13.66 18.22
C ARG A 289 -37.16 -14.13 17.52
N LEU A 290 -37.26 -15.16 16.68
CA LEU A 290 -36.13 -15.63 15.87
C LEU A 290 -35.63 -14.58 14.90
N ILE A 291 -36.51 -13.86 14.18
CA ILE A 291 -36.10 -12.77 13.28
C ILE A 291 -35.36 -11.68 14.06
N ARG A 292 -35.88 -11.28 15.24
CA ARG A 292 -35.18 -10.30 16.09
C ARG A 292 -33.81 -10.80 16.55
N ALA A 293 -33.69 -12.08 16.88
CA ALA A 293 -32.41 -12.68 17.22
C ALA A 293 -31.45 -12.68 16.02
N VAL A 294 -31.91 -13.06 14.83
CA VAL A 294 -31.12 -13.02 13.58
C VAL A 294 -30.61 -11.60 13.31
N HIS A 295 -31.48 -10.59 13.34
CA HIS A 295 -31.10 -9.18 13.19
C HIS A 295 -30.03 -8.77 14.22
N TYR A 296 -30.18 -9.20 15.47
CA TYR A 296 -29.20 -8.91 16.52
C TYR A 296 -27.85 -9.62 16.29
N TYR A 297 -27.84 -10.87 15.85
CA TYR A 297 -26.60 -11.57 15.47
C TYR A 297 -25.90 -10.89 14.28
N LEU A 298 -26.65 -10.47 13.26
CA LEU A 298 -26.11 -9.69 12.14
C LEU A 298 -25.55 -8.33 12.62
N PHE A 299 -26.26 -7.66 13.53
CA PHE A 299 -25.77 -6.43 14.17
C PHE A 299 -24.44 -6.67 14.89
N LEU A 300 -24.28 -7.77 15.62
CA LEU A 300 -23.04 -8.08 16.34
C LEU A 300 -21.87 -8.49 15.43
N GLY A 301 -22.16 -8.90 14.19
CA GLY A 301 -21.14 -9.41 13.27
C GLY A 301 -21.04 -10.94 13.25
N PHE A 302 -22.09 -11.66 13.64
CA PHE A 302 -22.11 -13.13 13.79
C PHE A 302 -23.00 -13.77 12.71
N GLY A 303 -22.45 -13.96 11.51
CA GLY A 303 -23.19 -14.46 10.36
C GLY A 303 -23.52 -15.94 10.44
N ALA A 304 -22.57 -16.79 10.85
CA ALA A 304 -22.78 -18.24 10.95
C ALA A 304 -23.91 -18.59 11.93
N GLU A 305 -23.98 -17.88 13.05
CA GLU A 305 -25.04 -18.00 14.06
C GLU A 305 -26.38 -17.53 13.52
N ALA A 306 -26.41 -16.41 12.78
CA ALA A 306 -27.61 -15.94 12.09
C ALA A 306 -28.12 -17.00 11.10
N ARG A 307 -27.25 -17.60 10.28
CA ARG A 307 -27.59 -18.68 9.35
C ARG A 307 -28.14 -19.91 10.08
N LEU A 308 -27.58 -20.26 11.23
CA LEU A 308 -28.07 -21.38 12.04
C LEU A 308 -29.52 -21.15 12.51
N LEU A 309 -29.85 -19.94 12.95
CA LEU A 309 -31.21 -19.59 13.38
C LEU A 309 -32.21 -19.55 12.23
N LEU A 310 -31.77 -19.15 11.03
CA LEU A 310 -32.62 -19.13 9.84
C LEU A 310 -33.15 -20.53 9.47
N ASN A 311 -32.42 -21.61 9.77
CA ASN A 311 -32.90 -22.98 9.51
C ASN A 311 -34.22 -23.32 10.22
N GLY A 312 -34.47 -22.75 11.40
CA GLY A 312 -35.68 -22.99 12.19
C GLY A 312 -36.86 -22.07 11.90
N LEU A 313 -36.72 -21.15 10.93
CA LEU A 313 -37.65 -20.05 10.70
C LEU A 313 -38.51 -20.27 9.43
N ASP A 314 -39.83 -20.14 9.54
CA ASP A 314 -40.75 -20.14 8.39
C ASP A 314 -41.06 -18.70 7.97
N ILE A 315 -40.35 -18.20 6.95
CA ILE A 315 -40.49 -16.85 6.37
C ILE A 315 -40.50 -16.93 4.85
N ALA A 316 -40.90 -15.83 4.21
CA ALA A 316 -40.87 -15.72 2.75
C ALA A 316 -39.46 -16.01 2.20
N ALA A 317 -39.39 -16.71 1.08
CA ALA A 317 -38.13 -17.14 0.49
C ALA A 317 -37.21 -15.96 0.13
N ALA A 318 -37.78 -14.80 -0.25
CA ALA A 318 -37.03 -13.59 -0.57
C ALA A 318 -36.34 -12.99 0.68
N ASP A 319 -37.07 -12.86 1.80
CA ASP A 319 -36.52 -12.33 3.06
C ASP A 319 -35.46 -13.27 3.64
N ARG A 320 -35.68 -14.59 3.53
CA ARG A 320 -34.68 -15.59 3.91
C ARG A 320 -33.40 -15.43 3.09
N ALA A 321 -33.52 -15.33 1.77
CA ALA A 321 -32.37 -15.20 0.89
C ALA A 321 -31.59 -13.90 1.14
N LEU A 322 -32.29 -12.81 1.49
CA LEU A 322 -31.68 -11.54 1.89
C LEU A 322 -30.86 -11.70 3.19
N LEU A 323 -31.47 -12.23 4.25
CA LEU A 323 -30.80 -12.42 5.55
C LEU A 323 -29.63 -13.41 5.47
N GLU A 324 -29.77 -14.49 4.69
CA GLU A 324 -28.67 -15.43 4.41
C GLU A 324 -27.51 -14.72 3.70
N SER A 325 -27.81 -13.87 2.71
CA SER A 325 -26.81 -13.10 1.98
C SER A 325 -26.06 -12.12 2.90
N MET A 326 -26.80 -11.38 3.74
CA MET A 326 -26.20 -10.48 4.73
C MET A 326 -25.33 -11.22 5.72
N ALA A 327 -25.73 -12.42 6.15
CA ALA A 327 -24.95 -13.24 7.07
C ALA A 327 -23.60 -13.66 6.47
N HIS A 328 -23.55 -14.06 5.19
CA HIS A 328 -22.28 -14.38 4.52
C HIS A 328 -21.39 -13.14 4.38
N ILE A 329 -21.96 -11.99 4.04
CA ILE A 329 -21.22 -10.72 3.94
C ILE A 329 -20.57 -10.35 5.26
N VAL A 330 -21.32 -10.49 6.36
CA VAL A 330 -20.82 -10.19 7.71
C VAL A 330 -19.64 -11.07 8.10
N ASP A 331 -19.62 -12.33 7.68
CA ASP A 331 -18.48 -13.23 7.94
C ASP A 331 -17.35 -13.08 6.91
N LEU A 332 -17.46 -12.14 5.95
CA LEU A 332 -16.55 -11.98 4.82
C LEU A 332 -16.43 -13.24 3.95
N GLU A 333 -17.53 -14.00 3.84
CA GLU A 333 -17.65 -15.21 3.03
C GLU A 333 -18.28 -14.93 1.66
N PRO A 334 -17.98 -15.75 0.63
CA PRO A 334 -18.68 -15.68 -0.66
C PRO A 334 -20.20 -15.85 -0.50
N VAL A 335 -20.97 -14.93 -1.09
CA VAL A 335 -22.43 -14.94 -0.99
C VAL A 335 -23.05 -15.92 -1.98
N PRO A 336 -23.86 -16.89 -1.53
CA PRO A 336 -24.64 -17.74 -2.43
C PRO A 336 -25.91 -17.02 -2.91
N GLY A 337 -26.28 -17.23 -4.18
CA GLY A 337 -27.55 -16.75 -4.74
C GLY A 337 -27.50 -15.35 -5.34
N THR A 338 -28.68 -14.75 -5.57
CA THR A 338 -28.83 -13.49 -6.33
C THR A 338 -29.70 -12.45 -5.62
N ALA A 339 -29.90 -12.57 -4.30
CA ALA A 339 -30.83 -11.71 -3.55
C ALA A 339 -30.45 -10.22 -3.57
N LEU A 340 -29.16 -9.93 -3.74
CA LEU A 340 -28.58 -8.58 -3.82
C LEU A 340 -27.99 -8.25 -5.20
N ALA A 341 -28.18 -9.13 -6.19
CA ALA A 341 -27.58 -8.95 -7.51
C ALA A 341 -28.15 -7.73 -8.23
N GLU A 342 -27.28 -6.96 -8.91
CA GLU A 342 -27.63 -5.77 -9.70
C GLU A 342 -28.26 -4.62 -8.89
N MET A 343 -28.14 -4.64 -7.56
CA MET A 343 -28.67 -3.61 -6.67
C MET A 343 -27.65 -2.51 -6.36
N GLU A 344 -26.46 -2.52 -6.98
CA GLU A 344 -25.41 -1.52 -6.71
C GLU A 344 -25.84 -0.11 -7.15
N GLY A 345 -26.74 -0.01 -8.13
CA GLY A 345 -27.29 1.25 -8.64
C GLY A 345 -28.49 1.80 -7.86
N CYS A 346 -28.99 1.05 -6.87
CA CYS A 346 -30.12 1.49 -6.06
C CYS A 346 -29.75 2.68 -5.18
N ASN A 347 -30.58 3.73 -5.12
CA ASN A 347 -30.38 4.85 -4.20
C ASN A 347 -30.93 4.55 -2.79
N THR A 348 -30.71 3.32 -2.30
CA THR A 348 -31.10 2.80 -0.99
C THR A 348 -29.90 2.13 -0.32
N ASN A 349 -30.07 1.65 0.90
CA ASN A 349 -29.07 0.85 1.63
C ASN A 349 -28.66 -0.42 0.86
N ALA A 350 -29.46 -0.86 -0.12
CA ALA A 350 -29.16 -2.02 -0.97
C ALA A 350 -27.85 -1.87 -1.75
N ALA A 351 -27.45 -0.64 -2.12
CA ALA A 351 -26.20 -0.41 -2.86
C ALA A 351 -24.96 -0.88 -2.10
N LEU A 352 -24.92 -0.67 -0.77
CA LEU A 352 -23.80 -1.13 0.06
C LEU A 352 -23.72 -2.66 0.08
N TRP A 353 -24.84 -3.31 0.40
CA TRP A 353 -24.89 -4.75 0.54
C TRP A 353 -24.65 -5.47 -0.78
N ALA A 354 -25.11 -4.91 -1.91
CA ALA A 354 -24.84 -5.43 -3.25
C ALA A 354 -23.35 -5.39 -3.61
N VAL A 355 -22.67 -4.27 -3.33
CA VAL A 355 -21.22 -4.14 -3.57
C VAL A 355 -20.42 -5.12 -2.70
N LEU A 356 -20.85 -5.35 -1.46
CA LEU A 356 -20.23 -6.33 -0.57
C LEU A 356 -20.52 -7.78 -0.99
N ALA A 357 -21.69 -8.05 -1.59
CA ALA A 357 -22.12 -9.39 -1.98
C ALA A 357 -21.35 -9.96 -3.17
N ASN A 358 -21.05 -9.13 -4.17
CA ASN A 358 -20.39 -9.58 -5.38
C ASN A 358 -18.95 -10.01 -5.07
N SER A 359 -18.48 -11.12 -5.65
CA SER A 359 -17.06 -11.50 -5.55
C SER A 359 -16.18 -10.67 -6.50
N GLU A 360 -16.76 -10.19 -7.61
CA GLU A 360 -16.10 -9.33 -8.59
C GLU A 360 -16.54 -7.87 -8.40
N SER A 361 -15.61 -6.94 -8.54
CA SER A 361 -15.93 -5.52 -8.38
C SER A 361 -16.78 -5.02 -9.56
N PRO A 362 -18.03 -4.55 -9.31
CA PRO A 362 -18.96 -4.13 -10.35
C PRO A 362 -18.44 -2.89 -11.09
N PRO A 363 -18.74 -2.69 -12.38
CA PRO A 363 -18.24 -1.53 -13.11
C PRO A 363 -18.64 -0.22 -12.41
N MET A 364 -17.66 0.63 -12.10
CA MET A 364 -17.83 1.82 -11.24
C MET A 364 -18.99 2.76 -11.63
N LYS A 365 -19.37 2.77 -12.92
CA LYS A 365 -20.49 3.57 -13.45
C LYS A 365 -21.87 3.08 -13.00
N SER A 366 -22.01 1.84 -12.54
CA SER A 366 -23.29 1.29 -12.08
C SER A 366 -23.52 1.48 -10.58
N VAL A 367 -22.52 1.94 -9.82
CA VAL A 367 -22.59 2.01 -8.36
C VAL A 367 -23.11 3.37 -7.89
N ALA A 368 -24.15 3.36 -7.05
CA ALA A 368 -24.67 4.55 -6.38
C ALA A 368 -23.79 4.94 -5.16
N ILE A 369 -22.57 5.43 -5.43
CA ILE A 369 -21.56 5.76 -4.40
C ILE A 369 -22.13 6.64 -3.25
N PRO A 370 -22.94 7.68 -3.49
CA PRO A 370 -23.51 8.49 -2.39
C PRO A 370 -24.46 7.72 -1.48
N ALA A 371 -25.21 6.74 -2.02
CA ALA A 371 -26.09 5.87 -1.23
C ALA A 371 -25.26 4.88 -0.41
N LEU A 372 -24.25 4.27 -1.03
CA LEU A 372 -23.32 3.36 -0.36
C LEU A 372 -22.58 4.03 0.81
N LEU A 373 -22.01 5.22 0.62
CA LEU A 373 -21.27 5.92 1.69
C LEU A 373 -22.18 6.36 2.85
N ARG A 374 -23.44 6.71 2.56
CA ARG A 374 -24.45 7.03 3.57
C ARG A 374 -24.85 5.79 4.36
N ALA A 375 -25.15 4.69 3.67
CA ALA A 375 -25.46 3.40 4.31
C ALA A 375 -24.29 2.90 5.16
N PHE A 376 -23.05 2.99 4.65
CA PHE A 376 -21.85 2.59 5.37
C PHE A 376 -21.64 3.46 6.62
N SER A 377 -21.80 4.77 6.50
CA SER A 377 -21.65 5.69 7.64
C SER A 377 -22.69 5.47 8.73
N ALA A 378 -23.87 4.93 8.38
CA ALA A 378 -24.92 4.60 9.33
C ALA A 378 -24.63 3.30 10.11
N LEU A 379 -23.73 2.44 9.63
CA LEU A 379 -23.41 1.19 10.32
C LEU A 379 -22.80 1.43 11.71
N PRO A 380 -23.06 0.53 12.68
CA PRO A 380 -22.36 0.48 13.95
C PRO A 380 -20.84 0.48 13.79
N LEU A 381 -20.11 1.09 14.73
CA LEU A 381 -18.67 1.30 14.62
C LEU A 381 -17.89 -0.01 14.41
N HIS A 382 -18.24 -1.08 15.13
CA HIS A 382 -17.57 -2.37 14.99
C HIS A 382 -17.77 -2.98 13.60
N LEU A 383 -18.97 -2.87 13.01
CA LEU A 383 -19.21 -3.30 11.63
C LEU A 383 -18.49 -2.43 10.61
N ARG A 384 -18.36 -1.12 10.84
CA ARG A 384 -17.55 -0.25 9.98
C ARG A 384 -16.06 -0.64 10.01
N ARG A 385 -15.53 -0.98 11.19
CA ARG A 385 -14.14 -1.46 11.35
C ARG A 385 -13.93 -2.84 10.71
N HIS A 386 -14.94 -3.71 10.78
CA HIS A 386 -14.89 -5.07 10.25
C HIS A 386 -15.05 -5.13 8.72
N LEU A 387 -16.09 -4.49 8.18
CA LEU A 387 -16.43 -4.52 6.74
C LEU A 387 -15.68 -3.47 5.93
N GLY A 388 -15.23 -2.39 6.56
CA GLY A 388 -14.60 -1.25 5.92
C GLY A 388 -13.33 -1.58 5.12
N PRO A 389 -12.36 -2.33 5.68
CA PRO A 389 -11.16 -2.76 4.94
C PRO A 389 -11.48 -3.50 3.64
N SER A 390 -12.33 -4.54 3.70
CA SER A 390 -12.71 -5.31 2.51
C SER A 390 -13.47 -4.46 1.48
N LEU A 391 -14.35 -3.56 1.95
CA LEU A 391 -15.08 -2.65 1.07
C LEU A 391 -14.15 -1.68 0.35
N ALA A 392 -13.21 -1.08 1.08
CA ALA A 392 -12.28 -0.09 0.51
C ALA A 392 -11.29 -0.75 -0.46
N GLU A 393 -10.82 -1.97 -0.18
CA GLU A 393 -9.94 -2.73 -1.07
C GLU A 393 -10.56 -2.93 -2.46
N ARG A 394 -11.88 -3.22 -2.53
CA ARG A 394 -12.61 -3.36 -3.80
C ARG A 394 -12.57 -2.08 -4.65
N PHE A 395 -12.65 -0.91 -4.02
CA PHE A 395 -12.54 0.38 -4.71
C PHE A 395 -11.09 0.69 -5.12
N LEU A 396 -10.10 0.30 -4.31
CA LEU A 396 -8.68 0.43 -4.66
C LEU A 396 -8.31 -0.41 -5.88
N GLN A 397 -8.85 -1.63 -5.99
CA GLN A 397 -8.68 -2.48 -7.17
C GLN A 397 -9.29 -1.90 -8.46
N GLN A 398 -10.14 -0.87 -8.34
CA GLN A 398 -10.76 -0.15 -9.47
C GLN A 398 -10.18 1.26 -9.66
N ASP A 399 -9.03 1.55 -9.04
CA ASP A 399 -8.38 2.86 -9.06
C ASP A 399 -9.22 4.01 -8.45
N ASP A 400 -10.24 3.72 -7.62
CA ASP A 400 -11.03 4.73 -6.89
C ASP A 400 -10.52 4.93 -5.46
N ALA A 401 -9.34 5.55 -5.37
CA ALA A 401 -8.75 5.95 -4.09
C ALA A 401 -9.58 7.02 -3.35
N ALA A 402 -10.51 7.73 -4.01
CA ALA A 402 -11.33 8.75 -3.36
C ALA A 402 -12.41 8.11 -2.49
N THR A 403 -13.12 7.10 -3.01
CA THR A 403 -14.13 6.37 -2.25
C THR A 403 -13.50 5.54 -1.12
N ALA A 404 -12.36 4.89 -1.37
CA ALA A 404 -11.61 4.18 -0.32
C ALA A 404 -11.21 5.10 0.86
N ARG A 405 -10.76 6.33 0.56
CA ARG A 405 -10.49 7.36 1.58
C ARG A 405 -11.75 7.76 2.35
N ALA A 406 -12.88 7.96 1.67
CA ALA A 406 -14.13 8.30 2.34
C ALA A 406 -14.60 7.20 3.30
N ILE A 407 -14.40 5.92 2.94
CA ILE A 407 -14.68 4.76 3.79
C ILE A 407 -13.75 4.76 5.02
N ARG A 408 -12.44 4.91 4.80
CA ARG A 408 -11.44 5.03 5.89
C ARG A 408 -11.81 6.18 6.84
N ASP A 409 -12.11 7.36 6.31
CA ASP A 409 -12.44 8.55 7.10
C ASP A 409 -13.72 8.36 7.90
N ALA A 410 -14.66 7.52 7.43
CA ALA A 410 -15.82 7.13 8.22
C ALA A 410 -15.43 6.30 9.44
N ILE A 411 -14.43 5.42 9.34
CA ILE A 411 -13.93 4.61 10.46
C ILE A 411 -13.13 5.48 11.44
N LEU A 412 -12.22 6.31 10.93
CA LEU A 412 -11.29 7.12 11.74
C LEU A 412 -11.97 8.24 12.53
N ARG A 413 -13.15 8.69 12.11
CA ARG A 413 -13.95 9.69 12.83
C ARG A 413 -14.33 9.28 14.25
N ALA A 414 -14.35 7.99 14.56
CA ALA A 414 -14.64 7.50 15.89
C ALA A 414 -13.37 7.40 16.76
N PRO A 415 -13.43 7.78 18.05
CA PRO A 415 -12.28 7.71 18.94
C PRO A 415 -11.90 6.26 19.30
N GLY A 416 -10.66 6.09 19.77
CA GLY A 416 -10.08 4.80 20.20
C GLY A 416 -9.30 4.09 19.09
N GLU A 417 -8.65 2.98 19.44
CA GLU A 417 -7.87 2.18 18.50
C GLU A 417 -8.77 1.60 17.39
N HIS A 418 -8.33 1.75 16.14
CA HIS A 418 -9.08 1.33 14.95
C HIS A 418 -8.79 -0.13 14.56
N GLY A 419 -7.66 -0.67 15.03
CA GLY A 419 -7.23 -2.06 14.83
C GLY A 419 -6.37 -2.25 13.59
N ALA A 420 -5.51 -3.28 13.61
CA ALA A 420 -4.48 -3.50 12.60
C ALA A 420 -5.02 -3.64 11.16
N SER A 421 -6.24 -4.14 10.96
CA SER A 421 -6.86 -4.24 9.63
C SER A 421 -7.16 -2.87 9.02
N VAL A 422 -7.48 -1.86 9.85
CA VAL A 422 -7.70 -0.49 9.39
C VAL A 422 -6.37 0.19 9.08
N ASP A 423 -5.34 -0.05 9.90
CA ASP A 423 -4.00 0.47 9.64
C ASP A 423 -3.41 -0.12 8.34
N LEU A 424 -3.66 -1.40 8.05
CA LEU A 424 -3.29 -2.04 6.78
C LEU A 424 -3.99 -1.38 5.58
N LEU A 425 -5.29 -1.10 5.71
CA LEU A 425 -6.02 -0.36 4.68
C LEU A 425 -5.41 1.04 4.46
N GLU A 426 -5.08 1.75 5.55
CA GLU A 426 -4.49 3.09 5.45
C GLU A 426 -3.14 3.03 4.73
N ALA A 427 -2.28 2.08 5.08
CA ALA A 427 -1.01 1.88 4.39
C ALA A 427 -1.19 1.61 2.88
N GLU A 428 -2.19 0.82 2.51
CA GLU A 428 -2.47 0.51 1.11
C GLU A 428 -3.00 1.74 0.34
N ILE A 429 -3.85 2.56 0.95
CA ILE A 429 -4.31 3.83 0.38
C ILE A 429 -3.11 4.76 0.11
N GLU A 430 -2.19 4.89 1.06
CA GLU A 430 -0.99 5.72 0.90
C GLU A 430 -0.06 5.14 -0.19
N ARG A 431 0.08 3.80 -0.28
CA ARG A 431 0.84 3.13 -1.33
C ARG A 431 0.30 3.43 -2.73
N VAL A 432 -1.01 3.26 -2.94
CA VAL A 432 -1.69 3.55 -4.21
C VAL A 432 -1.62 5.04 -4.55
N SER A 433 -1.61 5.91 -3.54
CA SER A 433 -1.46 7.36 -3.73
C SER A 433 -0.01 7.79 -4.05
N GLY A 434 0.95 6.86 -4.08
CA GLY A 434 2.37 7.13 -4.32
C GLY A 434 3.16 7.59 -3.09
N GLU A 435 2.52 7.65 -1.93
CA GLU A 435 3.10 8.10 -0.66
C GLU A 435 3.76 6.92 0.09
N THR A 436 4.69 6.24 -0.59
CA THR A 436 5.33 4.99 -0.12
C THR A 436 6.01 5.12 1.25
N ALA A 437 6.58 6.29 1.56
CA ALA A 437 7.21 6.55 2.85
C ALA A 437 6.19 6.57 4.02
N LYS A 438 4.97 7.07 3.79
CA LYS A 438 3.90 7.05 4.80
C LYS A 438 3.37 5.64 4.99
N ALA A 439 3.14 4.92 3.89
CA ALA A 439 2.74 3.51 3.93
C ALA A 439 3.73 2.67 4.77
N GLU A 440 5.03 2.86 4.56
CA GLU A 440 6.07 2.16 5.32
C GLU A 440 6.00 2.48 6.83
N LEU A 441 5.77 3.75 7.20
CA LEU A 441 5.66 4.15 8.61
C LEU A 441 4.45 3.49 9.31
N ILE A 442 3.34 3.34 8.60
CA ILE A 442 2.11 2.71 9.12
C ILE A 442 2.30 1.20 9.25
N LEU A 443 2.96 0.54 8.29
CA LEU A 443 3.16 -0.91 8.32
C LEU A 443 4.14 -1.35 9.41
N LYS A 444 5.19 -0.55 9.67
CA LYS A 444 6.28 -0.89 10.59
C LYS A 444 5.86 -1.44 11.96
N PRO A 445 4.89 -0.85 12.70
CA PRO A 445 4.44 -1.41 13.97
C PRO A 445 3.67 -2.74 13.87
N ILE A 446 3.14 -3.08 12.69
CA ILE A 446 2.30 -4.28 12.47
C ILE A 446 3.14 -5.47 11.98
N VAL A 447 4.27 -5.20 11.31
CA VAL A 447 5.17 -6.25 10.78
C VAL A 447 5.59 -7.24 11.87
N GLY A 448 5.43 -8.53 11.57
CA GLY A 448 5.81 -9.61 12.49
C GLY A 448 4.92 -9.73 13.73
N THR A 449 3.77 -9.04 13.79
CA THR A 449 2.77 -9.28 14.84
C THR A 449 2.06 -10.62 14.63
N ASN A 450 1.45 -11.17 15.68
CA ASN A 450 0.72 -12.43 15.56
C ASN A 450 -0.61 -12.23 14.83
N GLY A 451 -0.98 -13.22 14.01
CA GLY A 451 -2.27 -13.26 13.31
C GLY A 451 -2.23 -12.69 11.89
N PRO A 452 -3.39 -12.63 11.21
CA PRO A 452 -3.46 -12.31 9.79
C PRO A 452 -2.86 -10.94 9.43
N ALA A 453 -3.04 -9.94 10.29
CA ALA A 453 -2.53 -8.60 10.02
C ALA A 453 -1.00 -8.51 10.00
N GLY A 454 -0.31 -9.31 10.83
CA GLY A 454 1.15 -9.36 10.83
C GLY A 454 1.73 -10.06 9.60
N LEU A 455 1.03 -11.07 9.09
CA LEU A 455 1.35 -11.72 7.82
C LEU A 455 1.20 -10.75 6.65
N THR A 456 0.01 -10.16 6.51
CA THR A 456 -0.28 -9.22 5.41
C THR A 456 0.64 -8.01 5.44
N SER A 457 0.92 -7.44 6.63
CA SER A 457 1.83 -6.29 6.73
C SER A 457 3.27 -6.62 6.35
N THR A 458 3.73 -7.84 6.65
CA THR A 458 5.05 -8.34 6.25
C THR A 458 5.12 -8.49 4.72
N ILE A 459 4.11 -9.12 4.11
CA ILE A 459 4.00 -9.25 2.65
C ILE A 459 3.99 -7.87 1.98
N SER A 460 3.09 -6.98 2.41
CA SER A 460 2.96 -5.63 1.85
C SER A 460 4.24 -4.81 2.01
N SER A 461 4.94 -4.94 3.15
CA SER A 461 6.23 -4.28 3.35
C SER A 461 7.28 -4.79 2.36
N ILE A 462 7.38 -6.11 2.16
CA ILE A 462 8.32 -6.67 1.19
C ILE A 462 8.01 -6.17 -0.22
N LEU A 463 6.75 -6.23 -0.64
CA LEU A 463 6.32 -5.76 -1.95
C LEU A 463 6.64 -4.27 -2.14
N LEU A 464 6.40 -3.44 -1.13
CA LEU A 464 6.74 -2.02 -1.15
C LEU A 464 8.23 -1.76 -1.42
N TYR A 465 9.12 -2.50 -0.76
CA TYR A 465 10.56 -2.40 -0.99
C TYR A 465 10.92 -2.84 -2.42
N THR A 466 10.37 -3.98 -2.88
CA THR A 466 10.73 -4.54 -4.18
C THR A 466 10.18 -3.72 -5.35
N ASP A 467 8.97 -3.19 -5.22
CA ASP A 467 8.33 -2.37 -6.26
C ASP A 467 8.99 -0.98 -6.38
N THR A 468 9.65 -0.51 -5.32
CA THR A 468 10.46 0.72 -5.34
C THR A 468 11.93 0.47 -5.72
N GLY A 469 12.29 -0.76 -6.10
CA GLY A 469 13.66 -1.14 -6.46
C GLY A 469 14.66 -1.08 -5.30
N ARG A 470 14.19 -1.07 -4.05
CA ARG A 470 15.03 -1.06 -2.85
C ARG A 470 15.31 -2.48 -2.37
N GLU A 471 16.50 -2.69 -1.82
CA GLU A 471 16.84 -3.94 -1.15
C GLU A 471 15.98 -4.13 0.12
N VAL A 472 15.39 -5.32 0.27
CA VAL A 472 14.59 -5.68 1.44
C VAL A 472 15.51 -5.94 2.63
N PRO A 473 15.28 -5.31 3.81
CA PRO A 473 16.06 -5.56 5.02
C PRO A 473 16.07 -7.03 5.42
N ARG A 474 17.24 -7.55 5.85
CA ARG A 474 17.39 -8.96 6.22
C ARG A 474 16.45 -9.38 7.35
N ASP A 475 16.24 -8.52 8.35
CA ASP A 475 15.34 -8.80 9.46
C ASP A 475 13.89 -9.03 8.99
N LEU A 476 13.46 -8.29 7.96
CA LEU A 476 12.13 -8.45 7.36
C LEU A 476 12.03 -9.78 6.59
N ALA A 477 13.08 -10.16 5.86
CA ALA A 477 13.14 -11.48 5.22
C ALA A 477 13.13 -12.62 6.25
N THR A 478 13.86 -12.50 7.36
CA THR A 478 13.84 -13.48 8.46
C THR A 478 12.46 -13.56 9.13
N THR A 479 11.75 -12.43 9.23
CA THR A 479 10.37 -12.40 9.73
C THR A 479 9.43 -13.16 8.79
N ALA A 480 9.57 -12.95 7.48
CA ALA A 480 8.81 -13.68 6.47
C ALA A 480 9.15 -15.18 6.43
N GLU A 481 10.41 -15.57 6.66
CA GLU A 481 10.82 -16.97 6.82
C GLU A 481 10.11 -17.64 8.01
N ALA A 482 10.00 -16.93 9.15
CA ALA A 482 9.29 -17.43 10.33
C ALA A 482 7.78 -17.57 10.07
N LEU A 483 7.17 -16.56 9.45
CA LEU A 483 5.74 -16.58 9.11
C LEU A 483 5.40 -17.65 8.07
N LEU A 484 6.28 -17.90 7.10
CA LEU A 484 6.12 -18.99 6.14
C LEU A 484 6.00 -20.35 6.86
N PHE A 485 6.78 -20.57 7.92
CA PHE A 485 6.69 -21.80 8.71
C PHE A 485 5.32 -21.93 9.40
N GLU A 486 4.71 -20.82 9.82
CA GLU A 486 3.38 -20.81 10.45
C GLU A 486 2.25 -21.05 9.44
N THR A 487 2.40 -20.58 8.21
CA THR A 487 1.36 -20.65 7.16
C THR A 487 1.45 -21.89 6.26
N MET A 488 2.35 -22.83 6.54
CA MET A 488 2.55 -24.02 5.68
C MET A 488 1.27 -24.83 5.51
N GLY A 489 0.90 -25.12 4.26
CA GLY A 489 -0.32 -25.85 3.89
C GLY A 489 -1.60 -25.02 3.96
N GLY A 490 -1.50 -23.73 4.31
CA GLY A 490 -2.62 -22.80 4.34
C GLY A 490 -2.85 -22.06 3.01
N PRO A 491 -3.96 -21.31 2.88
CA PRO A 491 -4.27 -20.54 1.67
C PRO A 491 -3.25 -19.41 1.40
N ASP A 492 -2.62 -18.88 2.45
CA ASP A 492 -1.69 -17.74 2.34
C ASP A 492 -0.24 -18.14 2.02
N GLU A 493 0.07 -19.45 1.96
CA GLU A 493 1.43 -19.95 1.74
C GLU A 493 2.02 -19.41 0.42
N SER A 494 1.24 -19.43 -0.66
CA SER A 494 1.72 -18.95 -1.98
C SER A 494 2.09 -17.48 -1.94
N ALA A 495 1.29 -16.65 -1.27
CA ALA A 495 1.49 -15.20 -1.21
C ALA A 495 2.78 -14.84 -0.45
N ILE A 496 3.02 -15.47 0.71
CA ILE A 496 4.24 -15.22 1.48
C ILE A 496 5.48 -15.81 0.79
N VAL A 497 5.35 -16.96 0.09
CA VAL A 497 6.45 -17.54 -0.69
C VAL A 497 6.88 -16.60 -1.81
N GLU A 498 5.93 -16.06 -2.57
CA GLU A 498 6.22 -15.09 -3.63
C GLU A 498 6.90 -13.84 -3.08
N ALA A 499 6.40 -13.29 -1.98
CA ALA A 499 7.00 -12.14 -1.31
C ALA A 499 8.44 -12.46 -0.86
N LEU A 500 8.64 -13.57 -0.15
CA LEU A 500 9.96 -13.98 0.35
C LEU A 500 10.96 -14.22 -0.80
N ALA A 501 10.51 -14.81 -1.92
CA ALA A 501 11.36 -14.98 -3.10
C ALA A 501 11.80 -13.64 -3.69
N ARG A 502 10.92 -12.63 -3.75
CA ARG A 502 11.30 -11.27 -4.16
C ARG A 502 12.25 -10.63 -3.15
N ALA A 503 12.06 -10.85 -1.85
CA ALA A 503 12.99 -10.38 -0.83
C ALA A 503 14.40 -10.96 -1.04
N TYR A 504 14.51 -12.27 -1.29
CA TYR A 504 15.78 -12.91 -1.65
C TYR A 504 16.38 -12.32 -2.94
N ALA A 505 15.57 -12.14 -3.99
CA ALA A 505 16.03 -11.54 -5.24
C ALA A 505 16.60 -10.13 -5.02
N SER A 506 15.93 -9.29 -4.21
CA SER A 506 16.41 -7.94 -3.88
C SER A 506 17.77 -7.92 -3.17
N GLN A 507 18.10 -9.00 -2.45
CA GLN A 507 19.38 -9.20 -1.75
C GLN A 507 20.42 -9.91 -2.63
N ASN A 508 20.19 -9.99 -3.95
CA ASN A 508 21.00 -10.74 -4.93
C ASN A 508 21.18 -12.23 -4.55
N ARG A 509 20.19 -12.84 -3.87
CA ARG A 509 20.14 -14.26 -3.50
C ARG A 509 19.22 -15.05 -4.45
N TYR A 510 19.46 -14.95 -5.76
CA TYR A 510 18.57 -15.54 -6.78
C TYR A 510 18.45 -17.07 -6.69
N GLY A 511 19.52 -17.78 -6.32
CA GLY A 511 19.44 -19.23 -6.10
C GLY A 511 18.46 -19.64 -5.01
N ALA A 512 18.38 -18.86 -3.92
CA ALA A 512 17.38 -19.09 -2.88
C ALA A 512 15.97 -18.73 -3.37
N ALA A 513 15.84 -17.64 -4.11
CA ALA A 513 14.57 -17.19 -4.68
C ALA A 513 13.96 -18.22 -5.65
N PHE A 514 14.73 -18.65 -6.65
CA PHE A 514 14.29 -19.66 -7.62
C PHE A 514 14.09 -21.02 -6.97
N GLY A 515 14.96 -21.43 -6.04
CA GLY A 515 14.82 -22.69 -5.31
C GLY A 515 13.52 -22.77 -4.52
N LEU A 516 13.19 -21.70 -3.79
CA LEU A 516 11.95 -21.62 -3.00
C LEU A 516 10.70 -21.70 -3.90
N LEU A 517 10.68 -20.96 -5.01
CA LEU A 517 9.55 -20.97 -5.95
C LEU A 517 9.40 -22.32 -6.66
N ALA A 518 10.51 -22.96 -7.02
CA ALA A 518 10.50 -24.28 -7.65
C ALA A 518 9.98 -25.37 -6.71
N GLU A 519 10.35 -25.34 -5.42
CA GLU A 519 9.85 -26.28 -4.41
C GLU A 519 8.32 -26.23 -4.28
N LYS A 520 7.74 -25.03 -4.41
CA LYS A 520 6.30 -24.79 -4.28
C LYS A 520 5.55 -24.77 -5.62
N ALA A 521 6.24 -25.06 -6.73
CA ALA A 521 5.69 -25.02 -8.09
C ALA A 521 5.04 -23.68 -8.46
N ILE A 522 5.58 -22.57 -7.95
CA ILE A 522 5.10 -21.20 -8.22
C ILE A 522 5.91 -20.60 -9.38
N ALA A 523 5.24 -19.90 -10.29
CA ALA A 523 5.88 -19.31 -11.46
C ALA A 523 6.81 -18.13 -11.09
N PRO A 524 8.10 -18.14 -11.49
CA PRO A 524 9.07 -17.16 -11.02
C PRO A 524 9.12 -15.85 -11.82
N ALA A 525 7.99 -15.41 -12.38
CA ALA A 525 7.95 -14.27 -13.30
C ALA A 525 8.48 -12.96 -12.69
N ALA A 526 8.14 -12.68 -11.43
CA ALA A 526 8.60 -11.49 -10.73
C ALA A 526 10.12 -11.51 -10.47
N VAL A 527 10.66 -12.67 -10.08
CA VAL A 527 12.11 -12.84 -9.83
C VAL A 527 12.90 -12.68 -11.12
N TRP A 528 12.40 -13.20 -12.24
CA TRP A 528 13.02 -12.97 -13.56
C TRP A 528 13.05 -11.50 -13.96
N ARG A 529 11.97 -10.75 -13.71
CA ARG A 529 11.93 -9.30 -13.95
C ARG A 529 13.01 -8.59 -13.13
N MET A 530 13.08 -8.87 -11.83
CA MET A 530 14.09 -8.30 -10.94
C MET A 530 15.52 -8.67 -11.39
N LEU A 531 15.75 -9.92 -11.80
CA LEU A 531 17.04 -10.37 -12.34
C LEU A 531 17.43 -9.57 -13.58
N SER A 532 16.47 -9.34 -14.49
CA SER A 532 16.73 -8.61 -15.73
C SER A 532 17.10 -7.15 -15.49
N GLU A 533 16.46 -6.49 -14.52
CA GLU A 533 16.60 -5.06 -14.25
C GLU A 533 17.76 -4.72 -13.30
N THR A 534 17.91 -5.48 -12.21
CA THR A 534 18.81 -5.13 -11.09
C THR A 534 19.82 -6.21 -10.73
N GLY A 535 19.63 -7.44 -11.20
CA GLY A 535 20.50 -8.55 -10.83
C GLY A 535 21.91 -8.42 -11.42
N SER A 536 22.92 -8.88 -10.69
CA SER A 536 24.31 -8.86 -11.16
C SER A 536 24.53 -9.72 -12.41
N ASP A 537 25.55 -9.40 -13.21
CA ASP A 537 25.87 -10.17 -14.42
C ASP A 537 26.22 -11.64 -14.10
N THR A 538 26.85 -11.89 -12.94
CA THR A 538 27.14 -13.26 -12.49
C THR A 538 25.87 -14.07 -12.26
N GLU A 539 24.89 -13.50 -11.57
CA GLU A 539 23.61 -14.17 -11.33
C GLU A 539 22.81 -14.31 -12.63
N LEU A 540 22.83 -13.29 -13.50
CA LEU A 540 22.20 -13.37 -14.81
C LEU A 540 22.77 -14.54 -15.60
N LEU A 541 24.09 -14.68 -15.67
CA LEU A 541 24.73 -15.78 -16.39
C LEU A 541 24.45 -17.15 -15.74
N ALA A 542 24.38 -17.21 -14.40
CA ALA A 542 24.09 -18.45 -13.68
C ALA A 542 22.70 -19.03 -14.00
N PHE A 543 21.71 -18.17 -14.24
CA PHE A 543 20.31 -18.60 -14.48
C PHE A 543 19.87 -18.48 -15.94
N ALA A 544 20.35 -17.48 -16.68
CA ALA A 544 19.87 -17.17 -18.04
C ALA A 544 20.66 -17.87 -19.16
N VAL A 545 21.82 -18.48 -18.86
CA VAL A 545 22.56 -19.32 -19.80
C VAL A 545 22.02 -20.75 -19.69
N LEU A 546 21.20 -21.15 -20.67
CA LEU A 546 20.48 -22.41 -20.68
C LEU A 546 21.01 -23.30 -21.80
N SER A 547 21.14 -24.60 -21.53
CA SER A 547 21.62 -25.56 -22.52
C SER A 547 20.55 -25.88 -23.59
N ASN A 548 19.27 -25.70 -23.26
CA ASN A 548 18.16 -26.00 -24.17
C ASN A 548 17.17 -24.84 -24.24
N PRO A 549 16.84 -24.32 -25.44
CA PRO A 549 15.82 -23.26 -25.61
C PRO A 549 14.42 -23.62 -25.11
N ALA A 550 14.12 -24.92 -24.90
CA ALA A 550 12.86 -25.36 -24.30
C ALA A 550 12.79 -25.13 -22.77
N GLU A 551 13.93 -24.88 -22.11
CA GLU A 551 14.00 -24.59 -20.67
C GLU A 551 13.68 -23.13 -20.35
N VAL A 552 13.60 -22.26 -21.37
CA VAL A 552 13.24 -20.86 -21.19
C VAL A 552 11.81 -20.76 -20.67
N PRO A 553 11.59 -20.15 -19.49
CA PRO A 553 10.25 -20.00 -18.92
C PRO A 553 9.37 -19.09 -19.77
N ILE A 554 8.06 -19.32 -19.69
CA ILE A 554 7.07 -18.47 -20.35
C ILE A 554 6.99 -17.15 -19.56
N LEU A 555 7.56 -16.08 -20.13
CA LEU A 555 7.60 -14.75 -19.53
C LEU A 555 6.97 -13.69 -20.45
N PRO A 556 6.58 -12.54 -19.88
CA PRO A 556 6.29 -11.33 -20.65
C PRO A 556 7.45 -10.95 -21.58
N MET A 557 7.12 -10.39 -22.75
CA MET A 557 8.11 -10.08 -23.80
C MET A 557 9.17 -9.07 -23.35
N ASP A 558 8.77 -8.07 -22.56
CA ASP A 558 9.65 -7.05 -21.98
C ASP A 558 10.76 -7.68 -21.13
N VAL A 559 10.42 -8.65 -20.28
CA VAL A 559 11.39 -9.35 -19.42
C VAL A 559 12.36 -10.18 -20.26
N GLY A 560 11.84 -10.97 -21.20
CA GLY A 560 12.67 -11.78 -22.10
C GLY A 560 13.62 -10.93 -22.94
N ARG A 561 13.14 -9.79 -23.45
CA ARG A 561 13.93 -8.81 -24.21
C ARG A 561 15.04 -8.19 -23.35
N ALA A 562 14.73 -7.80 -22.12
CA ALA A 562 15.72 -7.22 -21.20
C ALA A 562 16.86 -8.20 -20.89
N ILE A 563 16.52 -9.47 -20.65
CA ILE A 563 17.51 -10.55 -20.47
C ILE A 563 18.37 -10.73 -21.72
N ALA A 564 17.73 -10.87 -22.89
CA ALA A 564 18.44 -11.07 -24.15
C ALA A 564 19.41 -9.94 -24.46
N LYS A 565 19.01 -8.68 -24.27
CA LYS A 565 19.88 -7.51 -24.47
C LYS A 565 21.13 -7.56 -23.59
N ARG A 566 20.98 -7.95 -22.32
CA ARG A 566 22.13 -8.11 -21.41
C ARG A 566 23.03 -9.27 -21.83
N LEU A 567 22.47 -10.40 -22.26
CA LEU A 567 23.25 -11.53 -22.77
C LEU A 567 24.04 -11.18 -24.04
N ILE A 568 23.47 -10.41 -24.97
CA ILE A 568 24.18 -9.87 -26.15
C ILE A 568 25.36 -9.00 -25.72
N THR A 569 25.14 -8.13 -24.73
CA THR A 569 26.19 -7.25 -24.19
C THR A 569 27.32 -8.05 -23.54
N LEU A 570 26.99 -9.17 -22.88
CA LEU A 570 27.95 -10.07 -22.23
C LEU A 570 28.61 -11.07 -23.19
N GLY A 571 28.24 -11.08 -24.48
CA GLY A 571 28.81 -11.98 -25.48
C GLY A 571 28.24 -13.40 -25.48
N PHE A 572 26.98 -13.57 -25.04
CA PHE A 572 26.24 -14.84 -25.09
C PHE A 572 25.07 -14.80 -26.11
N PRO A 573 25.34 -14.58 -27.41
CA PRO A 573 24.31 -14.34 -28.42
C PRO A 573 23.38 -15.53 -28.66
N GLU A 574 23.90 -16.77 -28.62
CA GLU A 574 23.09 -17.98 -28.79
C GLU A 574 21.98 -18.06 -27.73
N ASN A 575 22.34 -17.79 -26.47
CA ASN A 575 21.37 -17.75 -25.38
C ASN A 575 20.41 -16.57 -25.53
N ALA A 576 20.87 -15.40 -25.97
CA ALA A 576 19.98 -14.29 -26.25
C ALA A 576 18.89 -14.64 -27.29
N LEU A 577 19.25 -15.38 -28.34
CA LEU A 577 18.28 -15.88 -29.32
C LEU A 577 17.29 -16.89 -28.73
N HIS A 578 17.72 -17.74 -27.79
CA HIS A 578 16.79 -18.62 -27.06
C HIS A 578 15.71 -17.81 -26.33
N TRP A 579 16.11 -16.75 -25.63
CA TRP A 579 15.18 -15.85 -24.92
C TRP A 579 14.26 -15.07 -25.88
N LEU A 580 14.79 -14.52 -26.97
CA LEU A 580 14.00 -13.78 -27.97
C LEU A 580 13.01 -14.69 -28.72
N SER A 581 13.43 -15.91 -29.07
CA SER A 581 12.55 -16.88 -29.73
C SER A 581 11.43 -17.36 -28.81
N ALA A 582 11.72 -17.57 -27.52
CA ALA A 582 10.71 -17.93 -26.53
C ALA A 582 9.68 -16.81 -26.33
N ALA A 583 10.13 -15.56 -26.24
CA ALA A 583 9.24 -14.40 -26.14
C ALA A 583 8.36 -14.24 -27.39
N SER A 584 8.90 -14.51 -28.58
CA SER A 584 8.17 -14.43 -29.86
C SER A 584 7.03 -15.44 -29.98
N ARG A 585 7.22 -16.67 -29.46
CA ARG A 585 6.19 -17.73 -29.49
C ARG A 585 4.87 -17.32 -28.81
N ASN A 586 4.90 -16.36 -27.89
CA ASN A 586 3.73 -15.96 -27.10
C ASN A 586 2.83 -14.91 -27.79
N ASN A 587 3.40 -13.98 -28.55
CA ASN A 587 2.66 -12.82 -29.11
C ASN A 587 2.63 -12.75 -30.65
N GLY A 588 3.29 -13.68 -31.35
CA GLY A 588 3.13 -13.92 -32.79
C GLY A 588 3.74 -12.89 -33.74
N VAL A 589 4.02 -11.65 -33.30
CA VAL A 589 4.66 -10.61 -34.13
C VAL A 589 5.87 -10.03 -33.41
N LEU A 590 7.04 -10.13 -34.07
CA LEU A 590 8.28 -9.49 -33.62
C LEU A 590 8.19 -7.98 -33.86
N SER A 591 8.48 -7.18 -32.83
CA SER A 591 8.62 -5.74 -32.99
C SER A 591 9.91 -5.40 -33.75
N GLU A 592 10.04 -4.15 -34.21
CA GLU A 592 11.30 -3.67 -34.81
C GLU A 592 12.48 -3.85 -33.85
N GLU A 593 12.30 -3.51 -32.56
CA GLU A 593 13.33 -3.68 -31.53
C GLU A 593 13.76 -5.15 -31.38
N ASP A 594 12.82 -6.09 -31.40
CA ASP A 594 13.14 -7.53 -31.33
C ASP A 594 13.96 -7.97 -32.54
N ARG A 595 13.62 -7.49 -33.74
CA ARG A 595 14.34 -7.82 -34.98
C ARG A 595 15.76 -7.26 -34.97
N LEU A 596 15.95 -6.05 -34.45
CA LEU A 596 17.28 -5.44 -34.28
C LEU A 596 18.13 -6.24 -33.28
N LEU A 597 17.56 -6.66 -32.14
CA LEU A 597 18.28 -7.48 -31.16
C LEU A 597 18.64 -8.88 -31.70
N ILE A 598 17.74 -9.51 -32.46
CA ILE A 598 18.03 -10.77 -33.16
C ILE A 598 19.20 -10.55 -34.13
N ALA A 599 19.15 -9.51 -34.95
CA ALA A 599 20.22 -9.18 -35.89
C ALA A 599 21.56 -8.90 -35.19
N GLU A 600 21.56 -8.22 -34.05
CA GLU A 600 22.79 -7.99 -33.26
C GLU A 600 23.37 -9.32 -32.73
N ALA A 601 22.52 -10.22 -32.21
CA ALA A 601 22.95 -11.54 -31.74
C ALA A 601 23.50 -12.42 -32.88
N GLU A 602 22.84 -12.45 -34.04
CA GLU A 602 23.30 -13.21 -35.21
C GLU A 602 24.62 -12.66 -35.77
N LEU A 603 24.80 -11.34 -35.74
CA LEU A 603 26.05 -10.70 -36.15
C LEU A 603 27.24 -11.14 -35.26
N GLN A 604 27.03 -11.25 -33.94
CA GLN A 604 28.05 -11.76 -33.01
C GLN A 604 28.39 -13.25 -33.25
N GLN A 605 27.44 -14.03 -33.78
CA GLN A 605 27.67 -15.43 -34.17
C GLN A 605 28.32 -15.59 -35.55
N ASN A 606 28.55 -14.49 -36.27
CA ASN A 606 29.00 -14.47 -37.66
C ASN A 606 27.99 -15.09 -38.65
N ASP A 607 26.69 -15.11 -38.34
CA ASP A 607 25.63 -15.48 -39.29
C ASP A 607 25.07 -14.23 -39.99
N ALA A 608 25.90 -13.60 -40.80
CA ALA A 608 25.53 -12.42 -41.58
C ALA A 608 24.35 -12.64 -42.53
N ARG A 609 24.06 -13.88 -42.94
CA ARG A 609 22.92 -14.18 -43.82
C ARG A 609 21.61 -14.07 -43.04
N ALA A 610 21.58 -14.59 -41.82
CA ALA A 610 20.45 -14.45 -40.91
C ALA A 610 20.18 -12.97 -40.59
N VAL A 611 21.22 -12.16 -40.39
CA VAL A 611 21.10 -10.70 -40.18
C VAL A 611 20.37 -10.02 -41.34
N ILE A 612 20.83 -10.24 -42.57
CA ILE A 612 20.23 -9.60 -43.76
C ILE A 612 18.76 -10.01 -43.93
N ALA A 613 18.47 -11.30 -43.78
CA ALA A 613 17.10 -11.82 -43.88
C ALA A 613 16.19 -11.27 -42.75
N GLY A 614 16.69 -11.25 -41.52
CA GLY A 614 15.96 -10.76 -40.34
C GLY A 614 15.66 -9.26 -40.40
N LEU A 615 16.48 -8.48 -41.10
CA LEU A 615 16.31 -7.04 -41.28
C LEU A 615 15.52 -6.65 -42.54
N ASP A 616 15.04 -7.60 -43.36
CA ASP A 616 14.36 -7.28 -44.61
C ASP A 616 13.15 -6.33 -44.43
N GLY A 617 13.09 -5.26 -45.22
CA GLY A 617 12.04 -4.23 -45.11
C GLY A 617 12.19 -3.18 -43.99
N LEU A 618 13.21 -3.23 -43.11
CA LEU A 618 13.45 -2.21 -42.06
C LEU A 618 14.40 -1.08 -42.49
N GLN A 619 13.93 0.12 -42.80
CA GLN A 619 14.78 1.22 -43.29
C GLN A 619 15.27 2.17 -42.18
N THR A 620 15.50 1.67 -40.97
CA THR A 620 16.02 2.49 -39.87
C THR A 620 17.54 2.51 -39.86
N GLU A 621 18.13 3.59 -39.35
CA GLU A 621 19.59 3.79 -39.30
C GLU A 621 20.30 2.63 -38.58
N ALA A 622 19.71 2.13 -37.49
CA ALA A 622 20.20 0.95 -36.77
C ALA A 622 20.19 -0.32 -37.64
N ALA A 623 19.14 -0.54 -38.44
CA ALA A 623 19.06 -1.67 -39.35
C ALA A 623 20.07 -1.54 -40.51
N GLU A 624 20.27 -0.35 -41.06
CA GLU A 624 21.27 -0.10 -42.10
C GLU A 624 22.69 -0.34 -41.58
N ARG A 625 22.98 0.10 -40.35
CA ARG A 625 24.25 -0.18 -39.68
C ARG A 625 24.52 -1.67 -39.54
N LEU A 626 23.58 -2.43 -39.00
CA LEU A 626 23.72 -3.88 -38.83
C LEU A 626 23.83 -4.62 -40.18
N ARG A 627 23.11 -4.17 -41.21
CA ARG A 627 23.25 -4.71 -42.58
C ARG A 627 24.63 -4.45 -43.16
N ALA A 628 25.16 -3.23 -43.02
CA ALA A 628 26.49 -2.89 -43.53
C ALA A 628 27.57 -3.75 -42.85
N GLN A 629 27.45 -3.98 -41.54
CA GLN A 629 28.33 -4.87 -40.79
C GLN A 629 28.21 -6.33 -41.25
N ALA A 630 26.99 -6.82 -41.48
CA ALA A 630 26.76 -8.16 -42.01
C ALA A 630 27.32 -8.35 -43.44
N LEU A 631 27.12 -7.36 -44.32
CA LEU A 631 27.70 -7.37 -45.67
C LEU A 631 29.23 -7.38 -45.64
N ALA A 632 29.84 -6.70 -44.66
CA ALA A 632 31.28 -6.74 -44.46
C ALA A 632 31.75 -8.15 -44.05
N GLN A 633 31.03 -8.85 -43.16
CA GLN A 633 31.32 -10.24 -42.80
C GLN A 633 31.19 -11.20 -44.00
N LEU A 634 30.29 -10.93 -44.94
CA LEU A 634 30.14 -11.71 -46.18
C LEU A 634 31.18 -11.35 -47.26
N GLY A 635 31.99 -10.31 -47.05
CA GLY A 635 32.96 -9.83 -48.04
C GLY A 635 32.33 -9.14 -49.25
N ASP A 636 31.15 -8.52 -49.09
CA ASP A 636 30.50 -7.78 -50.18
C ASP A 636 31.28 -6.51 -50.53
N LYS A 637 31.53 -6.31 -51.84
CA LYS A 637 32.38 -5.22 -52.36
C LYS A 637 31.87 -3.81 -52.05
N GLY A 638 30.58 -3.64 -51.74
CA GLY A 638 30.01 -2.34 -51.37
C GLY A 638 30.07 -2.04 -49.88
N ALA A 639 30.39 -3.02 -49.03
CA ALA A 639 30.24 -2.90 -47.58
C ALA A 639 31.15 -1.84 -46.96
N ALA A 640 32.39 -1.71 -47.43
CA ALA A 640 33.34 -0.72 -46.91
C ALA A 640 32.89 0.73 -47.18
N ALA A 641 32.37 1.00 -48.38
CA ALA A 641 31.76 2.29 -48.70
C ALA A 641 30.52 2.57 -47.83
N MET A 642 29.62 1.59 -47.65
CA MET A 642 28.44 1.75 -46.79
C MET A 642 28.80 2.03 -45.33
N LEU A 643 29.76 1.29 -44.76
CA LEU A 643 30.23 1.50 -43.39
C LEU A 643 30.86 2.89 -43.21
N LYS A 644 31.59 3.39 -44.22
CA LYS A 644 32.15 4.74 -44.24
C LYS A 644 31.05 5.81 -44.22
N ASP A 645 30.03 5.66 -45.07
CA ASP A 645 28.93 6.62 -45.18
C ASP A 645 28.12 6.70 -43.87
N ILE A 646 28.04 5.59 -43.12
CA ILE A 646 27.41 5.49 -41.79
C ILE A 646 28.33 6.03 -40.67
N GLY A 647 29.58 6.37 -40.96
CA GLY A 647 30.54 6.94 -40.00
C GLY A 647 31.35 5.92 -39.20
N LEU A 648 31.39 4.65 -39.63
CA LEU A 648 32.15 3.58 -38.98
C LEU A 648 33.51 3.36 -39.65
N SER A 649 34.37 4.39 -39.58
CA SER A 649 35.65 4.43 -40.32
C SER A 649 36.59 3.27 -40.00
N SER A 650 36.66 2.81 -38.74
CA SER A 650 37.52 1.68 -38.34
C SER A 650 37.05 0.35 -38.93
N GLU A 651 35.75 0.08 -38.87
CA GLU A 651 35.12 -1.12 -39.43
C GLU A 651 35.16 -1.09 -40.96
N ALA A 652 34.94 0.09 -41.57
CA ALA A 652 35.06 0.31 -43.01
C ALA A 652 36.49 0.03 -43.52
N ALA A 653 37.52 0.51 -42.80
CA ALA A 653 38.92 0.24 -43.13
C ALA A 653 39.26 -1.25 -43.01
N LEU A 654 38.74 -1.94 -41.98
CA LEU A 654 38.90 -3.38 -41.84
C LEU A 654 38.23 -4.15 -42.99
N ALA A 655 37.00 -3.79 -43.34
CA ALA A 655 36.27 -4.40 -44.46
C ALA A 655 37.01 -4.18 -45.79
N ALA A 656 37.50 -2.96 -46.05
CA ALA A 656 38.28 -2.64 -47.25
C ALA A 656 39.57 -3.48 -47.35
N ARG A 657 40.25 -3.72 -46.21
CA ARG A 657 41.43 -4.59 -46.12
C ARG A 657 41.10 -6.03 -46.48
N HIS A 658 40.04 -6.60 -45.91
CA HIS A 658 39.63 -7.97 -46.23
C HIS A 658 39.20 -8.15 -47.70
N GLN A 659 38.66 -7.10 -48.33
CA GLN A 659 38.20 -7.14 -49.72
C GLN A 659 39.29 -6.83 -50.74
N GLY A 660 40.48 -6.39 -50.30
CA GLY A 660 41.55 -5.93 -51.18
C GLY A 660 41.21 -4.63 -51.93
N ALA A 661 40.33 -3.80 -51.37
CA ALA A 661 39.87 -2.55 -51.97
C ALA A 661 40.89 -1.42 -51.72
N TRP A 662 42.08 -1.52 -52.31
CA TRP A 662 43.21 -0.61 -52.03
C TRP A 662 42.88 0.88 -52.23
N ALA A 663 42.06 1.23 -53.22
CA ALA A 663 41.62 2.61 -53.42
C ALA A 663 40.79 3.16 -52.26
N GLU A 664 39.99 2.31 -51.61
CA GLU A 664 39.16 2.67 -50.46
C GLU A 664 39.99 2.72 -49.17
N ILE A 665 40.95 1.79 -48.99
CA ILE A 665 41.90 1.81 -47.86
C ILE A 665 42.65 3.16 -47.82
N ALA A 666 43.15 3.63 -48.97
CA ALA A 666 43.83 4.93 -49.05
C ALA A 666 42.96 6.14 -48.66
N ALA A 667 41.64 6.01 -48.78
CA ALA A 667 40.66 7.07 -48.56
C ALA A 667 39.92 6.99 -47.22
N ILE A 668 40.07 5.89 -46.47
CA ILE A 668 39.32 5.59 -45.25
C ILE A 668 40.26 5.38 -44.05
N ASP A 669 41.39 4.70 -44.25
CA ASP A 669 42.28 4.30 -43.15
C ASP A 669 43.10 5.50 -42.65
N GLU A 670 43.08 5.70 -41.33
CA GLU A 670 43.91 6.68 -40.63
C GLU A 670 45.28 6.10 -40.25
N ASN A 671 45.46 4.77 -40.34
CA ASN A 671 46.75 4.13 -40.12
C ASN A 671 47.68 4.36 -41.32
N ASP A 672 48.76 5.10 -41.08
CA ASP A 672 49.78 5.44 -42.09
C ASP A 672 50.34 4.20 -42.80
N LEU A 673 50.46 3.05 -42.14
CA LEU A 673 51.03 1.83 -42.74
C LEU A 673 50.15 1.23 -43.84
N TRP A 674 48.84 1.11 -43.59
CA TRP A 674 47.90 0.56 -44.57
C TRP A 674 47.62 1.55 -45.70
N LYS A 675 47.70 2.84 -45.42
CA LYS A 675 47.62 3.90 -46.41
C LYS A 675 48.85 3.94 -47.33
N GLU A 676 50.05 3.77 -46.77
CA GLU A 676 51.30 3.59 -47.54
C GLU A 676 51.22 2.33 -48.41
N ALA A 677 50.65 1.23 -47.88
CA ALA A 677 50.50 -0.02 -48.62
C ALA A 677 49.52 0.12 -49.79
N ALA A 678 48.41 0.82 -49.55
CA ALA A 678 47.43 1.14 -50.58
C ALA A 678 48.00 2.06 -51.68
N ALA A 679 48.80 3.06 -51.32
CA ALA A 679 49.47 3.94 -52.29
C ALA A 679 50.43 3.15 -53.20
N LEU A 680 51.19 2.22 -52.62
CA LEU A 680 52.10 1.34 -53.36
C LEU A 680 51.35 0.36 -54.27
N ALA A 681 50.25 -0.23 -53.79
CA ALA A 681 49.45 -1.20 -54.54
C ALA A 681 48.64 -0.58 -55.69
N THR A 682 48.18 0.67 -55.53
CA THR A 682 47.40 1.39 -56.56
C THR A 682 48.26 2.18 -57.55
N GLY A 683 49.57 2.32 -57.30
CA GLY A 683 50.47 3.14 -58.10
C GLY A 683 50.18 4.64 -58.01
N VAL A 684 49.34 5.06 -57.04
CA VAL A 684 49.06 6.48 -56.77
C VAL A 684 50.23 7.02 -55.97
N LYS A 685 51.13 7.74 -56.65
CA LYS A 685 52.12 8.57 -55.96
C LYS A 685 51.38 9.59 -55.10
N GLN A 686 51.69 9.64 -53.80
CA GLN A 686 51.32 10.79 -52.97
C GLN A 686 51.72 12.08 -53.70
N PRO A 687 50.93 13.15 -53.61
CA PRO A 687 51.32 14.43 -54.18
C PRO A 687 52.50 14.98 -53.36
N GLU A 688 53.72 14.57 -53.73
CA GLU A 688 54.91 15.36 -53.44
C GLU A 688 54.72 16.70 -54.16
N GLU A 689 54.92 17.78 -53.42
CA GLU A 689 54.89 19.16 -53.91
C GLU A 689 55.57 19.24 -55.27
N ALA A 690 54.83 19.76 -56.25
CA ALA A 690 55.29 19.90 -57.61
C ALA A 690 56.61 20.68 -57.66
N SER A 691 57.73 19.97 -57.82
CA SER A 691 58.95 20.56 -58.35
C SER A 691 58.86 20.52 -59.87
N ASP A 692 58.87 21.71 -60.46
CA ASP A 692 58.95 22.00 -61.88
C ASP A 692 59.87 21.04 -62.68
N GLY A 693 59.44 20.70 -63.90
CA GLY A 693 60.38 20.50 -65.00
C GLY A 693 60.44 19.12 -65.65
N THR A 694 59.90 19.08 -66.88
CA THR A 694 60.28 18.22 -68.01
C THR A 694 60.02 16.72 -67.93
N ALA A 695 59.02 16.26 -68.69
CA ALA A 695 58.83 14.89 -69.09
C ALA A 695 59.96 14.45 -70.05
N ALA A 696 61.14 14.16 -69.50
CA ALA A 696 62.16 13.39 -70.20
C ALA A 696 61.76 11.91 -70.17
N THR A 697 61.72 11.26 -71.33
CA THR A 697 61.59 9.81 -71.44
C THR A 697 62.73 9.14 -70.67
N LYS A 698 62.43 8.68 -69.45
CA LYS A 698 63.39 7.97 -68.60
C LYS A 698 63.98 6.78 -69.39
N GLY A 699 65.31 6.74 -69.50
CA GLY A 699 66.01 5.62 -70.13
C GLY A 699 65.90 4.33 -69.29
N ALA A 700 66.02 3.17 -69.93
CA ALA A 700 65.76 1.85 -69.33
C ALA A 700 66.46 1.61 -67.97
N LEU A 701 67.68 2.14 -67.77
CA LEU A 701 68.42 2.01 -66.51
C LEU A 701 67.82 2.84 -65.37
N ALA A 702 67.28 4.03 -65.65
CA ALA A 702 66.60 4.84 -64.65
C ALA A 702 65.28 4.17 -64.21
N THR A 703 64.54 3.60 -65.17
CA THR A 703 63.33 2.80 -64.88
C THR A 703 63.65 1.56 -64.04
N THR A 704 64.78 0.90 -64.31
CA THR A 704 65.20 -0.29 -63.54
C THR A 704 65.58 0.08 -62.11
N ARG A 705 66.20 1.24 -61.90
CA ARG A 705 66.55 1.75 -60.56
C ARG A 705 65.32 2.14 -59.76
N ASP A 706 64.36 2.83 -60.38
CA ASP A 706 63.08 3.17 -59.74
C ASP A 706 62.33 1.91 -59.29
N LEU A 707 62.30 0.85 -60.12
CA LEU A 707 61.68 -0.45 -59.77
C LEU A 707 62.40 -1.17 -58.61
N LEU A 708 63.72 -1.04 -58.50
CA LEU A 708 64.50 -1.61 -57.38
C LEU A 708 64.21 -0.87 -56.07
N ASP A 709 64.10 0.45 -56.12
CA ASP A 709 63.75 1.27 -54.94
C ASP A 709 62.30 1.00 -54.51
N GLU A 710 61.38 0.81 -55.46
CA GLU A 710 59.99 0.44 -55.20
C GLU A 710 59.88 -0.96 -54.56
N THR A 711 60.65 -1.95 -55.06
CA THR A 711 60.68 -3.29 -54.44
C THR A 711 61.32 -3.30 -53.05
N ALA A 712 62.31 -2.45 -52.79
CA ALA A 712 62.89 -2.30 -51.46
C ALA A 712 61.88 -1.69 -50.46
N LYS A 713 61.14 -0.65 -50.88
CA LYS A 713 60.04 -0.06 -50.09
C LYS A 713 58.92 -1.07 -49.85
N ALA A 714 58.52 -1.82 -50.87
CA ALA A 714 57.52 -2.88 -50.77
C ALA A 714 57.90 -3.91 -49.70
N ARG A 715 59.14 -4.42 -49.74
CA ARG A 715 59.62 -5.42 -48.77
C ARG A 715 59.63 -4.89 -47.35
N SER A 716 60.15 -3.68 -47.13
CA SER A 716 60.18 -3.07 -45.80
C SER A 716 58.78 -2.85 -45.22
N LEU A 717 57.83 -2.43 -46.05
CA LEU A 717 56.44 -2.24 -45.62
C LEU A 717 55.74 -3.57 -45.31
N LEU A 718 55.98 -4.59 -46.14
CA LEU A 718 55.42 -5.93 -45.94
C LEU A 718 55.98 -6.58 -44.66
N GLU A 719 57.28 -6.37 -44.36
CA GLU A 719 57.88 -6.78 -43.07
C GLU A 719 57.20 -6.11 -41.87
N LYS A 720 56.87 -4.81 -41.97
CA LYS A 720 56.14 -4.09 -40.92
C LYS A 720 54.71 -4.62 -40.75
N LEU A 721 53.99 -4.84 -41.85
CA LEU A 721 52.62 -5.35 -41.84
C LEU A 721 52.49 -6.78 -41.30
N VAL A 722 53.53 -7.60 -41.45
CA VAL A 722 53.56 -8.98 -40.92
C VAL A 722 54.00 -9.01 -39.45
N SER A 723 54.61 -7.93 -38.96
CA SER A 723 55.04 -7.79 -37.56
C SER A 723 53.98 -7.18 -36.62
N GLU A 724 52.93 -6.57 -37.20
CA GLU A 724 51.65 -6.29 -36.52
C GLU A 724 50.77 -7.54 -36.52
#